data_AF-A0A067KT72-F1
#
_entry.id   AF-A0A067KT72-F1
#
_cell.length_a   1.000
_cell.length_b   1.000
_cell.length_c   1.000
_cell.angle_alpha   90.00
_cell.angle_beta   90.00
_cell.angle_gamma   90.00
#
_symmetry.space_group_name_H-M   'P 1'
#
loop_
_entity.id
_entity.type
_entity.pdbx_description
1 polymer ?
#
loop_
_entity_poly.entity_id
_entity_poly.type
_entity_poly.pdbx_seq_one_letter_code
_entity_poly.pdbx_strand_id
1 'polypeptide(L)'
;MSLPPIDCIYVTEECVREWKSGNQNFRVSSPVPMLRFLYELCWTMVRGEFPFQKCKAALDSVEFSDRVSSQELASSFADIVTQMAQDLTMPGEYRARLIKLAKWLVESTLVPLRLFQERCEEEFLFEAEMIKIKAQDLKGKEVRVNTRLLYQQTKFNLLREESEGYAKLVTLLCRGYEDTTENTSAATIGILKSLIGHFDLDPNRVFDIVLECFELQPDNSTFLELIPIFPKSHASQILGFKFQYYQRIDVNGPVPSGLYKLTALLVKEEFIDLDSIYAHLLPRDDEAFEHYNAVSSKRLDEANKIGKINLAATGKDLMDDDKQGDVTIDLFAALDMETEAVVERSSELESSQTLGLLTGFLLVDDWFHAHILFDRLSPLNPVAHVQICNGLFRLIEKSISAAYDNIRQTHLQNFGSSLGASIDYMGTSSSVGHRTFIDLPKELFQMLATIGPYLYRDTILLQKVCRVLRGYYLSALELVGGSDGAANGESVFTGNPRLHLREARLRVEEALGTCLLPSLQLMPANPAVGQEIWEVMNLLPYEVRYRLYGEWEKDDERNPMVLAARQTAKLDTRRILKRLAKENLKQLGRMVAKLAHANPMTVLRTIVHQIEAYRDMIMPVVDAFKYLTQLEYDILEYVVIERLAQGGRDKLKDDGLNLSDWLQSLASFWGHLFNSAKAG
;
A
#
# COMPACT_ATOMS: atom_id res chain seq x y z
N MET A 1 -11.60 -44.97 -61.01
CA MET A 1 -12.61 -46.05 -60.98
C MET A 1 -13.96 -45.41 -61.26
N SER A 2 -14.67 -45.87 -62.29
CA SER A 2 -15.99 -45.35 -62.64
C SER A 2 -17.00 -45.69 -61.54
N LEU A 3 -17.77 -44.72 -61.06
CA LEU A 3 -18.91 -44.96 -60.18
C LEU A 3 -19.82 -46.04 -60.81
N PRO A 4 -20.38 -46.98 -60.03
CA PRO A 4 -21.27 -48.00 -60.57
C PRO A 4 -22.43 -47.35 -61.35
N PRO A 5 -22.87 -47.96 -62.46
CA PRO A 5 -24.04 -47.46 -63.19
C PRO A 5 -25.22 -47.40 -62.23
N ILE A 6 -25.90 -46.25 -62.16
CA ILE A 6 -27.18 -46.17 -61.46
C ILE A 6 -28.17 -46.89 -62.36
N ASP A 7 -28.81 -47.93 -61.85
CA ASP A 7 -29.94 -48.56 -62.51
C ASP A 7 -31.11 -47.57 -62.48
N CYS A 8 -31.26 -46.83 -63.58
CA CYS A 8 -32.39 -45.93 -63.78
C CYS A 8 -33.63 -46.77 -64.10
N ILE A 9 -34.60 -46.79 -63.18
CA ILE A 9 -35.83 -47.56 -63.31
C ILE A 9 -36.88 -46.75 -64.11
N TYR A 10 -36.88 -45.43 -63.96
CA TYR A 10 -37.89 -44.52 -64.50
C TYR A 10 -37.33 -43.55 -65.54
N VAL A 11 -36.05 -43.17 -65.44
CA VAL A 11 -35.35 -42.37 -66.47
C VAL A 11 -34.59 -43.30 -67.41
N THR A 12 -35.31 -44.02 -68.28
CA THR A 12 -34.72 -44.96 -69.24
C THR A 12 -34.06 -44.25 -70.43
N GLU A 13 -33.17 -44.93 -71.17
CA GLU A 13 -32.52 -44.37 -72.36
C GLU A 13 -33.53 -43.91 -73.44
N GLU A 14 -34.68 -44.57 -73.52
CA GLU A 14 -35.78 -44.20 -74.41
C GLU A 14 -36.40 -42.86 -74.01
N CYS A 15 -36.66 -42.64 -72.71
CA CYS A 15 -37.17 -41.36 -72.19
C CYS A 15 -36.19 -40.22 -72.49
N VAL A 16 -34.90 -40.44 -72.27
CA VAL A 16 -33.85 -39.45 -72.56
C VAL A 16 -33.80 -39.12 -74.06
N ARG A 17 -33.99 -40.10 -74.95
CA ARG A 17 -34.00 -39.91 -76.40
C ARG A 17 -35.20 -39.09 -76.88
N GLU A 18 -36.39 -39.38 -76.35
CA GLU A 18 -37.64 -38.65 -76.67
C GLU A 18 -37.63 -37.20 -76.15
N TRP A 19 -37.11 -36.97 -74.94
CA TRP A 19 -36.94 -35.61 -74.46
C TRP A 19 -35.88 -34.84 -75.27
N LYS A 20 -34.80 -35.51 -75.70
CA LYS A 20 -33.78 -34.93 -76.60
C LYS A 20 -34.32 -34.59 -77.98
N SER A 21 -35.24 -35.36 -78.55
CA SER A 21 -35.88 -35.05 -79.85
C SER A 21 -36.90 -33.91 -79.75
N GLY A 22 -37.30 -33.51 -78.55
CA GLY A 22 -38.19 -32.35 -78.31
C GLY A 22 -39.68 -32.69 -78.47
N ASN A 23 -40.04 -33.96 -78.31
CA ASN A 23 -41.42 -34.44 -78.42
C ASN A 23 -42.26 -33.97 -77.23
N GLN A 24 -43.07 -32.90 -77.39
CA GLN A 24 -43.90 -32.34 -76.32
C GLN A 24 -45.10 -33.23 -75.91
N ASN A 25 -45.42 -34.25 -76.72
CA ASN A 25 -46.55 -35.17 -76.48
C ASN A 25 -46.13 -36.48 -75.79
N PHE A 26 -44.85 -36.65 -75.48
CA PHE A 26 -44.36 -37.82 -74.77
C PHE A 26 -44.80 -37.77 -73.30
N ARG A 27 -45.41 -38.87 -72.82
CA ARG A 27 -45.74 -39.07 -71.40
C ARG A 27 -45.22 -40.42 -70.94
N VAL A 28 -44.63 -40.47 -69.75
CA VAL A 28 -44.19 -41.72 -69.12
C VAL A 28 -45.43 -42.54 -68.73
N SER A 29 -45.43 -43.83 -69.08
CA SER A 29 -46.66 -44.65 -69.15
C SER A 29 -47.26 -45.06 -67.79
N SER A 30 -46.55 -44.84 -66.68
CA SER A 30 -46.96 -45.23 -65.32
C SER A 30 -46.62 -44.15 -64.29
N PRO A 31 -47.44 -43.96 -63.23
CA PRO A 31 -47.11 -43.05 -62.14
C PRO A 31 -45.78 -43.44 -61.49
N VAL A 32 -44.91 -42.47 -61.22
CA VAL A 32 -43.58 -42.72 -60.64
C VAL A 32 -43.44 -42.11 -59.24
N PRO A 33 -42.61 -42.69 -58.35
CA PRO A 33 -42.26 -42.06 -57.08
C PRO A 33 -41.40 -40.81 -57.32
N MET A 34 -41.81 -39.66 -56.77
CA MET A 34 -41.16 -38.37 -57.00
C MET A 34 -39.66 -38.39 -56.68
N LEU A 35 -39.28 -38.78 -55.45
CA LEU A 35 -37.88 -38.73 -55.01
C LEU A 35 -36.96 -39.59 -55.88
N ARG A 36 -37.41 -40.81 -56.23
CA ARG A 36 -36.62 -41.73 -57.05
C ARG A 36 -36.47 -41.20 -58.47
N PHE A 37 -37.54 -40.68 -59.06
CA PHE A 37 -37.51 -40.08 -60.38
C PHE A 37 -36.59 -38.85 -60.43
N LEU A 38 -36.73 -37.92 -59.47
CA LEU A 38 -35.89 -36.73 -59.38
C LEU A 38 -34.41 -37.09 -59.18
N TYR A 39 -34.11 -38.11 -58.37
CA TYR A 39 -32.75 -38.58 -58.14
C TYR A 39 -32.12 -39.12 -59.43
N GLU A 40 -32.83 -39.99 -60.15
CA GLU A 40 -32.39 -40.51 -61.45
C GLU A 40 -32.24 -39.40 -62.49
N LEU A 41 -33.15 -38.42 -62.50
CA LEU A 41 -33.11 -37.26 -63.39
C LEU A 41 -31.88 -36.37 -63.10
N CYS A 42 -31.62 -36.03 -61.83
CA CYS A 42 -30.44 -35.28 -61.41
C CYS A 42 -29.15 -36.01 -61.80
N TRP A 43 -29.09 -37.33 -61.61
CA TRP A 43 -27.89 -38.11 -61.93
C TRP A 43 -27.65 -38.22 -63.44
N THR A 44 -28.69 -38.42 -64.25
CA THR A 44 -28.59 -38.43 -65.72
C THR A 44 -28.16 -37.07 -66.28
N MET A 45 -28.62 -35.98 -65.67
CA MET A 45 -28.14 -34.62 -65.96
C MET A 45 -26.66 -34.44 -65.58
N VAL A 46 -26.24 -34.92 -64.41
CA VAL A 46 -24.84 -34.84 -63.93
C VAL A 46 -23.89 -35.72 -64.75
N ARG A 47 -24.33 -36.88 -65.23
CA ARG A 47 -23.59 -37.73 -66.17
C ARG A 47 -23.47 -37.13 -67.57
N GLY A 48 -24.14 -36.00 -67.84
CA GLY A 48 -24.12 -35.32 -69.13
C GLY A 48 -24.93 -36.04 -70.20
N GLU A 49 -25.74 -37.01 -69.79
CA GLU A 49 -26.61 -37.78 -70.67
C GLU A 49 -27.86 -36.98 -71.05
N PHE A 50 -28.26 -35.97 -70.26
CA PHE A 50 -29.44 -35.15 -70.50
C PHE A 50 -29.19 -33.63 -70.33
N PRO A 51 -29.59 -32.76 -71.29
CA PRO A 51 -29.42 -31.30 -71.16
C PRO A 51 -30.34 -30.65 -70.11
N PHE A 52 -29.79 -29.74 -69.29
CA PHE A 52 -30.53 -29.08 -68.19
C PHE A 52 -31.77 -28.32 -68.67
N GLN A 53 -31.71 -27.64 -69.83
CA GLN A 53 -32.82 -26.83 -70.34
C GLN A 53 -34.10 -27.64 -70.61
N LYS A 54 -33.98 -28.97 -70.75
CA LYS A 54 -35.09 -29.88 -71.02
C LYS A 54 -35.66 -30.53 -69.76
N CYS A 55 -35.13 -30.22 -68.57
CA CYS A 55 -35.60 -30.75 -67.29
C CYS A 55 -37.09 -30.43 -67.04
N LYS A 56 -37.56 -29.22 -67.38
CA LYS A 56 -38.98 -28.87 -67.25
C LYS A 56 -39.88 -29.76 -68.13
N ALA A 57 -39.45 -30.06 -69.36
CA ALA A 57 -40.19 -30.96 -70.24
C ALA A 57 -40.23 -32.41 -69.71
N ALA A 58 -39.16 -32.86 -69.02
CA ALA A 58 -39.15 -34.14 -68.35
C ALA A 58 -40.13 -34.17 -67.16
N LEU A 59 -40.16 -33.11 -66.34
CA LEU A 59 -41.10 -32.96 -65.23
C LEU A 59 -42.56 -32.88 -65.70
N ASP A 60 -42.85 -32.16 -66.78
CA ASP A 60 -44.20 -32.00 -67.33
C ASP A 60 -44.71 -33.30 -68.02
N SER A 61 -43.80 -34.24 -68.35
CA SER A 61 -44.12 -35.51 -69.02
C SER A 61 -44.51 -36.65 -68.07
N VAL A 62 -44.49 -36.41 -66.76
CA VAL A 62 -44.63 -37.45 -65.72
C VAL A 62 -45.79 -37.15 -64.79
N GLU A 63 -46.58 -38.17 -64.49
CA GLU A 63 -47.55 -38.14 -63.39
C GLU A 63 -46.90 -38.77 -62.15
N PHE A 64 -46.83 -38.02 -61.05
CA PHE A 64 -46.30 -38.53 -59.79
C PHE A 64 -47.35 -39.37 -59.04
N SER A 65 -46.89 -40.40 -58.34
CA SER A 65 -47.77 -41.28 -57.54
C SER A 65 -48.49 -40.53 -56.40
N ASP A 66 -47.86 -39.47 -55.87
CA ASP A 66 -48.38 -38.63 -54.80
C ASP A 66 -48.83 -37.26 -55.32
N ARG A 67 -49.74 -36.58 -54.60
CA ARG A 67 -50.05 -35.16 -54.88
C ARG A 67 -48.88 -34.30 -54.43
N VAL A 68 -48.08 -33.86 -55.38
CA VAL A 68 -46.88 -33.08 -55.09
C VAL A 68 -47.13 -31.59 -55.31
N SER A 69 -46.83 -30.78 -54.29
CA SER A 69 -46.79 -29.32 -54.43
C SER A 69 -45.49 -28.84 -55.08
N SER A 70 -45.52 -27.68 -55.74
CA SER A 70 -44.30 -27.09 -56.31
C SER A 70 -43.21 -26.81 -55.26
N GLN A 71 -43.58 -26.63 -53.99
CA GLN A 71 -42.63 -26.43 -52.89
C GLN A 71 -41.93 -27.72 -52.47
N GLU A 72 -42.64 -28.85 -52.47
CA GLU A 72 -42.06 -30.17 -52.17
C GLU A 72 -41.12 -30.65 -53.29
N LEU A 73 -41.44 -30.37 -54.56
CA LEU A 73 -40.52 -30.58 -55.68
C LEU A 73 -39.23 -29.80 -55.49
N ALA A 74 -39.34 -28.50 -55.19
CA ALA A 74 -38.20 -27.63 -54.98
C ALA A 74 -37.33 -28.09 -53.78
N SER A 75 -37.97 -28.47 -52.68
CA SER A 75 -37.28 -29.04 -51.51
C SER A 75 -36.56 -30.34 -51.84
N SER A 76 -37.21 -31.24 -52.57
CA SER A 76 -36.64 -32.54 -52.93
C SER A 76 -35.46 -32.40 -53.88
N PHE A 77 -35.53 -31.49 -54.86
CA PHE A 77 -34.41 -31.16 -55.71
C PHE A 77 -33.22 -30.61 -54.92
N ALA A 78 -33.49 -29.70 -53.96
CA ALA A 78 -32.45 -29.18 -53.08
C ALA A 78 -31.78 -30.30 -52.27
N ASP A 79 -32.56 -31.18 -51.64
CA ASP A 79 -32.04 -32.29 -50.83
C ASP A 79 -31.18 -33.26 -51.65
N ILE A 80 -31.64 -33.64 -52.84
CA ILE A 80 -30.91 -34.54 -53.75
C ILE A 80 -29.58 -33.91 -54.16
N VAL A 81 -29.59 -32.65 -54.58
CA VAL A 81 -28.38 -31.94 -55.01
C VAL A 81 -27.42 -31.73 -53.84
N THR A 82 -27.92 -31.39 -52.64
CA THR A 82 -27.12 -31.28 -51.42
C THR A 82 -26.47 -32.62 -51.07
N GLN A 83 -27.22 -33.72 -51.08
CA GLN A 83 -26.69 -35.05 -50.78
C GLN A 83 -25.64 -35.49 -51.81
N MET A 84 -25.86 -35.18 -53.10
CA MET A 84 -24.87 -35.42 -54.15
C MET A 84 -23.60 -34.57 -53.96
N ALA A 85 -23.72 -33.34 -53.46
CA ALA A 85 -22.59 -32.44 -53.26
C ALA A 85 -21.65 -32.90 -52.12
N GLN A 86 -22.18 -33.66 -51.16
CA GLN A 86 -21.43 -34.25 -50.04
C GLN A 86 -20.60 -35.48 -50.44
N ASP A 87 -20.80 -36.04 -51.63
CA ASP A 87 -20.01 -37.17 -52.09
C ASP A 87 -18.59 -36.73 -52.51
N LEU A 88 -17.65 -36.89 -51.59
CA LEU A 88 -16.23 -36.60 -51.80
C LEU A 88 -15.55 -37.52 -52.82
N THR A 89 -16.20 -38.63 -53.20
CA THR A 89 -15.67 -39.59 -54.18
C THR A 89 -16.10 -39.29 -55.61
N MET A 90 -16.96 -38.27 -55.80
CA MET A 90 -17.48 -37.88 -57.11
C MET A 90 -16.36 -37.36 -58.04
N PRO A 91 -16.22 -37.90 -59.27
CA PRO A 91 -15.29 -37.39 -60.27
C PRO A 91 -15.48 -35.88 -60.54
N GLY A 92 -14.38 -35.15 -60.74
CA GLY A 92 -14.41 -33.69 -60.94
C GLY A 92 -15.29 -33.22 -62.10
N GLU A 93 -15.41 -34.01 -63.17
CA GLU A 93 -16.32 -33.70 -64.30
C GLU A 93 -17.80 -33.73 -63.90
N TYR A 94 -18.19 -34.69 -63.05
CA TYR A 94 -19.55 -34.81 -62.52
C TYR A 94 -19.81 -33.72 -61.48
N ARG A 95 -18.84 -33.42 -60.61
CA ARG A 95 -18.95 -32.30 -59.66
C ARG A 95 -19.14 -30.96 -60.38
N ALA A 96 -18.38 -30.69 -61.44
CA ALA A 96 -18.54 -29.48 -62.25
C ALA A 96 -19.91 -29.39 -62.92
N ARG A 97 -20.50 -30.51 -63.33
CA ARG A 97 -21.87 -30.55 -63.89
C ARG A 97 -22.94 -30.41 -62.80
N LEU A 98 -22.72 -30.96 -61.61
CA LEU A 98 -23.59 -30.76 -60.44
C LEU A 98 -23.66 -29.28 -60.03
N ILE A 99 -22.52 -28.59 -60.02
CA ILE A 99 -22.46 -27.14 -59.79
C ILE A 99 -23.29 -26.38 -60.83
N LYS A 100 -23.14 -26.73 -62.12
CA LYS A 100 -23.94 -26.12 -63.19
C LYS A 100 -25.43 -26.43 -63.07
N LEU A 101 -25.79 -27.65 -62.67
CA LEU A 101 -27.17 -28.05 -62.42
C LEU A 101 -27.78 -27.23 -61.27
N ALA A 102 -27.05 -27.08 -60.15
CA ALA A 102 -27.49 -26.29 -59.02
C ALA A 102 -27.73 -24.81 -59.40
N LYS A 103 -26.79 -24.20 -60.15
CA LYS A 103 -26.96 -22.85 -60.71
C LYS A 103 -28.21 -22.76 -61.59
N TRP A 104 -28.36 -23.71 -62.52
CA TRP A 104 -29.52 -23.74 -63.43
C TRP A 104 -30.85 -23.92 -62.69
N LEU A 105 -30.92 -24.73 -61.63
CA LEU A 105 -32.14 -24.92 -60.84
C LEU A 105 -32.58 -23.63 -60.14
N VAL A 106 -31.63 -22.81 -59.69
CA VAL A 106 -31.92 -21.49 -59.13
C VAL A 106 -32.33 -20.49 -60.21
N GLU A 107 -31.58 -20.43 -61.33
CA GLU A 107 -31.88 -19.53 -62.46
C GLU A 107 -33.23 -19.82 -63.13
N SER A 108 -33.61 -21.10 -63.21
CA SER A 108 -34.89 -21.55 -63.77
C SER A 108 -36.08 -21.42 -62.81
N THR A 109 -35.84 -20.86 -61.61
CA THR A 109 -36.81 -20.69 -60.51
C THR A 109 -37.47 -21.99 -60.00
N LEU A 110 -36.92 -23.15 -60.37
CA LEU A 110 -37.37 -24.47 -59.89
C LEU A 110 -37.01 -24.70 -58.42
N VAL A 111 -35.88 -24.17 -57.96
CA VAL A 111 -35.44 -24.25 -56.55
C VAL A 111 -35.12 -22.84 -56.03
N PRO A 112 -35.80 -22.36 -54.97
CA PRO A 112 -35.43 -21.12 -54.32
C PRO A 112 -34.01 -21.16 -53.73
N LEU A 113 -33.22 -20.10 -53.97
CA LEU A 113 -31.84 -19.97 -53.47
C LEU A 113 -31.70 -20.25 -51.96
N ARG A 114 -32.71 -19.85 -51.17
CA ARG A 114 -32.73 -20.04 -49.72
C ARG A 114 -32.55 -21.52 -49.31
N LEU A 115 -33.13 -22.47 -50.05
CA LEU A 115 -33.06 -23.89 -49.69
C LEU A 115 -31.64 -24.43 -49.82
N PHE A 116 -30.90 -24.00 -50.84
CA PHE A 116 -29.49 -24.35 -50.96
C PHE A 116 -28.65 -23.69 -49.85
N GLN A 117 -28.91 -22.42 -49.54
CA GLN A 117 -28.21 -21.72 -48.46
C GLN A 117 -28.43 -22.33 -47.08
N GLU A 118 -29.60 -22.95 -46.83
CA GLU A 118 -29.92 -23.63 -45.57
C GLU A 118 -29.28 -25.02 -45.45
N ARG A 119 -29.00 -25.71 -46.58
CA ARG A 119 -28.69 -27.15 -46.57
C ARG A 119 -27.30 -27.50 -47.11
N CYS A 120 -26.74 -26.72 -48.02
CA CYS A 120 -25.43 -27.00 -48.61
C CYS A 120 -24.27 -26.52 -47.73
N GLU A 121 -23.15 -27.23 -47.83
CA GLU A 121 -21.89 -26.87 -47.19
C GLU A 121 -21.26 -25.62 -47.84
N GLU A 122 -20.43 -24.93 -47.05
CA GLU A 122 -19.83 -23.64 -47.40
C GLU A 122 -18.99 -23.67 -48.68
N GLU A 123 -18.28 -24.78 -48.95
CA GLU A 123 -17.45 -24.94 -50.14
C GLU A 123 -18.30 -25.05 -51.41
N PHE A 124 -19.36 -25.86 -51.36
CA PHE A 124 -20.27 -26.03 -52.51
C PHE A 124 -21.04 -24.75 -52.81
N LEU A 125 -21.51 -24.03 -51.78
CA LEU A 125 -22.18 -22.75 -51.96
C LEU A 125 -21.28 -21.70 -52.65
N PHE A 126 -19.99 -21.69 -52.31
CA PHE A 126 -19.02 -20.80 -52.93
C PHE A 126 -18.71 -21.21 -54.38
N GLU A 127 -18.47 -22.50 -54.64
CA GLU A 127 -18.26 -23.06 -55.98
C GLU A 127 -19.45 -22.81 -56.92
N ALA A 128 -20.67 -22.90 -56.38
CA ALA A 128 -21.91 -22.63 -57.09
C ALA A 128 -22.28 -21.13 -57.16
N GLU A 129 -21.43 -20.22 -56.67
CA GLU A 129 -21.67 -18.77 -56.65
C GLU A 129 -23.00 -18.37 -55.99
N MET A 130 -23.51 -19.20 -55.08
CA MET A 130 -24.76 -18.99 -54.34
C MET A 130 -24.57 -18.09 -53.11
N ILE A 131 -23.31 -17.84 -52.74
CA ILE A 131 -22.87 -16.90 -51.71
C ILE A 131 -21.75 -16.02 -52.28
N LYS A 132 -21.66 -14.78 -51.79
CA LYS A 132 -20.60 -13.82 -52.18
C LYS A 132 -19.37 -13.85 -51.27
N ILE A 133 -19.47 -14.55 -50.14
CA ILE A 133 -18.43 -14.67 -49.12
C ILE A 133 -17.65 -15.95 -49.38
N LYS A 134 -16.33 -15.94 -49.17
CA LYS A 134 -15.50 -17.16 -49.31
C LYS A 134 -15.93 -18.22 -48.29
N ALA A 135 -15.84 -19.49 -48.65
CA ALA A 135 -16.24 -20.61 -47.79
C ALA A 135 -15.61 -20.56 -46.39
N GLN A 136 -14.31 -20.28 -46.29
CA GLN A 136 -13.58 -20.16 -45.01
C GLN A 136 -14.13 -19.04 -44.12
N ASP A 137 -14.50 -17.89 -44.70
CA ASP A 137 -15.04 -16.75 -43.96
C ASP A 137 -16.47 -17.03 -43.46
N LEU A 138 -17.26 -17.77 -44.24
CA LEU A 138 -18.61 -18.20 -43.85
C LEU A 138 -18.53 -19.17 -42.66
N LYS A 139 -17.65 -20.18 -42.74
CA LYS A 139 -17.38 -21.11 -41.63
C LYS A 139 -16.92 -20.38 -40.37
N GLY A 140 -16.02 -19.41 -40.52
CA GLY A 140 -15.59 -18.58 -39.39
C GLY A 140 -16.71 -17.72 -38.79
N LYS A 141 -17.68 -17.24 -39.60
CA LYS A 141 -18.88 -16.56 -39.09
C LYS A 141 -19.81 -17.52 -38.36
N GLU A 142 -20.05 -18.70 -38.92
CA GLU A 142 -20.86 -19.74 -38.29
C GLU A 142 -20.31 -20.13 -36.91
N VAL A 143 -19.00 -20.43 -36.82
CA VAL A 143 -18.33 -20.75 -35.55
C VAL A 143 -18.50 -19.63 -34.54
N ARG A 144 -18.34 -18.36 -34.93
CA ARG A 144 -18.55 -17.21 -34.03
C ARG A 144 -20.00 -17.10 -33.55
N VAL A 145 -20.98 -17.31 -34.44
CA VAL A 145 -22.40 -17.27 -34.09
C VAL A 145 -22.75 -18.41 -33.14
N ASN A 146 -22.34 -19.64 -33.45
CA ASN A 146 -22.56 -20.80 -32.58
C ASN A 146 -21.88 -20.61 -31.23
N THR A 147 -20.66 -20.06 -31.22
CA THR A 147 -19.94 -19.79 -29.97
C THR A 147 -20.69 -18.77 -29.11
N ARG A 148 -21.17 -17.69 -29.72
CA ARG A 148 -21.98 -16.67 -29.04
C ARG A 148 -23.30 -17.23 -28.53
N LEU A 149 -23.98 -18.06 -29.30
CA LEU A 149 -25.27 -18.65 -28.92
C LEU A 149 -25.13 -19.68 -27.77
N LEU A 150 -24.05 -20.45 -27.75
CA LEU A 150 -23.89 -21.57 -26.83
C LEU A 150 -23.07 -21.23 -25.57
N TYR A 151 -22.10 -20.34 -25.66
CA TYR A 151 -21.12 -20.12 -24.57
C TYR A 151 -21.14 -18.71 -23.99
N GLN A 152 -21.75 -17.73 -24.66
CA GLN A 152 -21.83 -16.38 -24.09
C GLN A 152 -22.97 -16.32 -23.06
N GLN A 153 -22.62 -16.22 -21.78
CA GLN A 153 -23.59 -15.89 -20.75
C GLN A 153 -24.08 -14.46 -20.95
N THR A 154 -25.40 -14.26 -20.90
CA THR A 154 -26.01 -12.92 -20.86
C THR A 154 -25.81 -12.35 -19.46
N LYS A 155 -24.75 -11.58 -19.29
CA LYS A 155 -24.49 -10.80 -18.07
C LYS A 155 -24.21 -9.37 -18.47
N PHE A 156 -24.90 -8.43 -17.84
CA PHE A 156 -24.80 -7.02 -18.16
C PHE A 156 -23.79 -6.35 -17.25
N ASN A 157 -22.65 -5.95 -17.82
CA ASN A 157 -21.53 -5.38 -17.09
C ASN A 157 -21.52 -3.83 -17.18
N LEU A 158 -22.20 -3.26 -18.18
CA LEU A 158 -22.23 -1.81 -18.37
C LEU A 158 -23.53 -1.20 -17.88
N LEU A 159 -23.45 -0.03 -17.25
CA LEU A 159 -24.61 0.68 -16.71
C LEU A 159 -25.69 0.98 -17.76
N ARG A 160 -25.29 1.15 -19.03
CA ARG A 160 -26.22 1.43 -20.14
C ARG A 160 -26.95 0.19 -20.67
N GLU A 161 -26.46 -1.00 -20.33
CA GLU A 161 -27.07 -2.26 -20.77
C GLU A 161 -28.31 -2.55 -19.92
N GLU A 162 -28.21 -2.40 -18.60
CA GLU A 162 -29.31 -2.61 -17.64
C GLU A 162 -29.43 -1.46 -16.63
N SER A 163 -29.85 -0.30 -17.12
CA SER A 163 -29.94 0.93 -16.32
C SER A 163 -30.93 0.83 -15.16
N GLU A 164 -32.03 0.10 -15.30
CA GLU A 164 -32.99 -0.11 -14.21
C GLU A 164 -32.39 -0.94 -13.06
N GLY A 165 -31.72 -2.05 -13.40
CA GLY A 165 -31.11 -2.94 -12.41
C GLY A 165 -30.04 -2.21 -11.59
N TYR A 166 -29.13 -1.49 -12.26
CA TYR A 166 -28.10 -0.70 -11.58
C TYR A 166 -28.67 0.49 -10.78
N ALA A 167 -29.72 1.16 -11.27
CA ALA A 167 -30.36 2.23 -10.51
C ALA A 167 -31.00 1.72 -9.21
N LYS A 168 -31.68 0.57 -9.26
CA LYS A 168 -32.26 -0.07 -8.07
C LYS A 168 -31.18 -0.53 -7.09
N LEU A 169 -30.07 -1.08 -7.60
CA LEU A 169 -28.91 -1.45 -6.79
C LEU A 169 -28.36 -0.25 -6.02
N VAL A 170 -28.02 0.85 -6.70
CA VAL A 170 -27.48 2.05 -6.05
C VAL A 170 -28.48 2.62 -5.03
N THR A 171 -29.77 2.66 -5.38
CA THR A 171 -30.82 3.13 -4.46
C THR A 171 -30.89 2.26 -3.19
N LEU A 172 -30.72 0.94 -3.31
CA LEU A 172 -30.68 0.03 -2.17
C LEU A 172 -29.46 0.31 -1.29
N LEU A 173 -28.27 0.45 -1.88
CA LEU A 173 -27.02 0.68 -1.14
C LEU A 173 -26.97 2.06 -0.47
N CYS A 174 -27.64 3.06 -1.05
CA CYS A 174 -27.70 4.42 -0.50
C CYS A 174 -28.89 4.67 0.45
N ARG A 175 -29.76 3.69 0.72
CA ARG A 175 -30.85 3.88 1.70
C ARG A 175 -30.26 4.19 3.07
N GLY A 176 -30.75 5.29 3.66
CA GLY A 176 -30.18 5.89 4.87
C GLY A 176 -30.13 4.99 6.10
N TYR A 177 -29.19 5.33 6.97
CA TYR A 177 -28.88 4.76 8.29
C TYR A 177 -30.01 5.01 9.29
N GLU A 178 -31.13 4.30 9.16
CA GLU A 178 -32.13 4.20 10.23
C GLU A 178 -32.10 2.75 10.77
N ASP A 179 -31.43 2.58 11.90
CA ASP A 179 -31.33 1.38 12.74
C ASP A 179 -30.85 0.08 12.05
N THR A 180 -29.53 -0.12 12.02
CA THR A 180 -28.87 -1.39 11.69
C THR A 180 -29.14 -2.43 12.78
N THR A 181 -30.21 -3.21 12.62
CA THR A 181 -30.36 -4.51 13.29
C THR A 181 -29.79 -5.61 12.38
N GLU A 182 -29.28 -6.72 12.93
CA GLU A 182 -28.81 -7.89 12.16
C GLU A 182 -29.86 -8.40 11.14
N ASN A 183 -31.14 -8.15 11.39
CA ASN A 183 -32.22 -8.51 10.47
C ASN A 183 -32.23 -7.65 9.20
N THR A 184 -31.77 -6.40 9.28
CA THR A 184 -31.77 -5.44 8.16
C THR A 184 -30.67 -5.77 7.14
N SER A 185 -29.50 -6.23 7.60
CA SER A 185 -28.40 -6.61 6.72
C SER A 185 -28.71 -7.89 5.94
N ALA A 186 -29.24 -8.93 6.60
CA ALA A 186 -29.67 -10.16 5.95
C ALA A 186 -30.76 -9.91 4.89
N ALA A 187 -31.71 -9.00 5.17
CA ALA A 187 -32.72 -8.58 4.18
C ALA A 187 -32.09 -7.89 2.97
N THR A 188 -31.13 -6.98 3.20
CA THR A 188 -30.40 -6.28 2.14
C THR A 188 -29.61 -7.25 1.25
N ILE A 189 -28.96 -8.25 1.85
CA ILE A 189 -28.26 -9.33 1.14
C ILE A 189 -29.23 -10.13 0.24
N GLY A 190 -30.42 -10.46 0.77
CA GLY A 190 -31.46 -11.16 0.01
C GLY A 190 -31.93 -10.35 -1.20
N ILE A 191 -32.19 -9.05 -1.01
CA ILE A 191 -32.61 -8.15 -2.09
C ILE A 191 -31.48 -7.99 -3.13
N LEU A 192 -30.23 -7.83 -2.71
CA LEU A 192 -29.07 -7.74 -3.59
C LEU A 192 -28.97 -8.97 -4.51
N LYS A 193 -29.05 -10.18 -3.94
CA LYS A 193 -29.03 -11.44 -4.72
C LYS A 193 -30.22 -11.51 -5.69
N SER A 194 -31.40 -11.04 -5.27
CA SER A 194 -32.57 -10.97 -6.13
C SER A 194 -32.38 -10.00 -7.30
N LEU A 195 -31.73 -8.84 -7.09
CA LEU A 195 -31.45 -7.88 -8.16
C LEU A 195 -30.44 -8.44 -9.16
N ILE A 196 -29.35 -9.07 -8.67
CA ILE A 196 -28.34 -9.71 -9.50
C ILE A 196 -28.99 -10.76 -10.41
N GLY A 197 -29.84 -11.62 -9.86
CA GLY A 197 -30.50 -12.68 -10.63
C GLY A 197 -31.66 -12.21 -11.52
N HIS A 198 -32.39 -11.16 -11.14
CA HIS A 198 -33.54 -10.68 -11.92
C HIS A 198 -33.13 -9.87 -13.16
N PHE A 199 -32.07 -9.08 -13.03
CA PHE A 199 -31.57 -8.21 -14.10
C PHE A 199 -30.29 -8.75 -14.76
N ASP A 200 -29.91 -10.00 -14.49
CA ASP A 200 -28.68 -10.63 -15.01
C ASP A 200 -27.43 -9.72 -14.87
N LEU A 201 -27.29 -9.05 -13.72
CA LEU A 201 -26.20 -8.09 -13.49
C LEU A 201 -24.87 -8.83 -13.36
N ASP A 202 -23.79 -8.25 -13.88
CA ASP A 202 -22.44 -8.79 -13.68
C ASP A 202 -22.02 -8.66 -12.21
N PRO A 203 -21.70 -9.77 -11.50
CA PRO A 203 -21.35 -9.70 -10.09
C PRO A 203 -20.09 -8.89 -9.78
N ASN A 204 -19.12 -8.81 -10.70
CA ASN A 204 -17.92 -8.00 -10.48
C ASN A 204 -18.25 -6.51 -10.56
N ARG A 205 -19.14 -6.10 -11.48
CA ARG A 205 -19.60 -4.71 -11.53
C ARG A 205 -20.45 -4.33 -10.34
N VAL A 206 -21.31 -5.24 -9.87
CA VAL A 206 -22.09 -5.03 -8.65
C VAL A 206 -21.16 -4.87 -7.46
N PHE A 207 -20.12 -5.70 -7.34
CA PHE A 207 -19.14 -5.58 -6.28
C PHE A 207 -18.37 -4.27 -6.33
N ASP A 208 -17.95 -3.85 -7.52
CA ASP A 208 -17.30 -2.56 -7.77
C ASP A 208 -18.14 -1.37 -7.26
N ILE A 209 -19.45 -1.38 -7.51
CA ILE A 209 -20.40 -0.37 -7.01
C ILE A 209 -20.56 -0.46 -5.48
N VAL A 210 -20.60 -1.68 -4.91
CA VAL A 210 -20.65 -1.88 -3.46
C VAL A 210 -19.42 -1.26 -2.79
N LEU A 211 -18.22 -1.44 -3.36
CA LEU A 211 -16.99 -0.83 -2.87
C LEU A 211 -17.03 0.71 -2.97
N GLU A 212 -17.54 1.27 -4.06
CA GLU A 212 -17.72 2.73 -4.21
C GLU A 212 -18.70 3.31 -3.17
N CYS A 213 -19.82 2.63 -2.93
CA CYS A 213 -20.77 3.04 -1.90
C CYS A 213 -20.15 2.94 -0.49
N PHE A 214 -19.34 1.91 -0.23
CA PHE A 214 -18.67 1.75 1.06
C PHE A 214 -17.59 2.83 1.28
N GLU A 215 -16.86 3.22 0.23
CA GLU A 215 -15.94 4.36 0.29
C GLU A 215 -16.63 5.66 0.70
N LEU A 216 -17.84 5.90 0.18
CA LEU A 216 -18.64 7.09 0.47
C LEU A 216 -19.33 7.04 1.85
N GLN A 217 -19.51 5.85 2.43
CA GLN A 217 -20.22 5.62 3.69
C GLN A 217 -19.41 4.69 4.62
N PRO A 218 -18.24 5.14 5.09
CA PRO A 218 -17.30 4.28 5.82
C PRO A 218 -17.80 3.81 7.20
N ASP A 219 -18.80 4.49 7.77
CA ASP A 219 -19.36 4.16 9.09
C ASP A 219 -20.45 3.09 9.04
N ASN A 220 -20.88 2.68 7.83
CA ASN A 220 -21.93 1.69 7.66
C ASN A 220 -21.35 0.26 7.69
N SER A 221 -21.47 -0.41 8.83
CA SER A 221 -21.00 -1.79 9.03
C SER A 221 -21.68 -2.83 8.13
N THR A 222 -22.86 -2.52 7.55
CA THR A 222 -23.58 -3.41 6.63
C THR A 222 -22.73 -3.80 5.42
N PHE A 223 -21.85 -2.92 4.95
CA PHE A 223 -20.97 -3.23 3.82
C PHE A 223 -19.99 -4.36 4.15
N LEU A 224 -19.49 -4.43 5.38
CA LEU A 224 -18.60 -5.52 5.82
C LEU A 224 -19.31 -6.89 5.78
N GLU A 225 -20.63 -6.92 5.98
CA GLU A 225 -21.43 -8.14 5.85
C GLU A 225 -21.79 -8.48 4.38
N LEU A 226 -21.84 -7.48 3.49
CA LEU A 226 -22.11 -7.65 2.06
C LEU A 226 -20.89 -8.18 1.29
N ILE A 227 -19.70 -7.71 1.65
CA ILE A 227 -18.44 -8.03 0.96
C ILE A 227 -18.17 -9.55 0.84
N PRO A 228 -18.37 -10.39 1.89
CA PRO A 228 -18.16 -11.84 1.83
C PRO A 228 -18.99 -12.61 0.79
N ILE A 229 -20.03 -12.00 0.22
CA ILE A 229 -20.87 -12.62 -0.81
C ILE A 229 -20.11 -12.73 -2.14
N PHE A 230 -19.12 -11.86 -2.36
CA PHE A 230 -18.38 -11.76 -3.61
C PHE A 230 -17.09 -12.60 -3.55
N PRO A 231 -16.59 -13.11 -4.70
CA PRO A 231 -15.36 -13.89 -4.74
C PRO A 231 -14.14 -13.06 -4.34
N LYS A 232 -13.42 -13.50 -3.29
CA LYS A 232 -12.16 -12.86 -2.83
C LYS A 232 -11.12 -12.70 -3.94
N SER A 233 -11.04 -13.67 -4.85
CA SER A 233 -10.07 -13.71 -5.96
C SER A 233 -10.13 -12.51 -6.90
N HIS A 234 -11.28 -11.85 -7.01
CA HIS A 234 -11.45 -10.71 -7.91
C HIS A 234 -11.31 -9.36 -7.18
N ALA A 235 -11.36 -9.35 -5.85
CA ALA A 235 -11.35 -8.13 -5.06
C ALA A 235 -10.06 -7.34 -5.19
N SER A 236 -8.92 -8.03 -5.11
CA SER A 236 -7.60 -7.44 -5.34
C SER A 236 -7.46 -6.84 -6.74
N GLN A 237 -8.00 -7.52 -7.77
CA GLN A 237 -7.94 -7.06 -9.15
C GLN A 237 -8.81 -5.80 -9.38
N ILE A 238 -10.01 -5.77 -8.79
CA ILE A 238 -10.91 -4.60 -8.91
C ILE A 238 -10.30 -3.39 -8.20
N LEU A 239 -9.82 -3.55 -6.96
CA LEU A 239 -9.13 -2.46 -6.25
C LEU A 239 -7.85 -2.04 -6.98
N GLY A 240 -7.07 -3.00 -7.48
CA GLY A 240 -5.88 -2.74 -8.27
C GLY A 240 -6.21 -1.91 -9.52
N PHE A 241 -7.29 -2.21 -10.21
CA PHE A 241 -7.76 -1.41 -11.35
C PHE A 241 -8.19 0.00 -10.92
N LYS A 242 -8.84 0.17 -9.77
CA LYS A 242 -9.15 1.50 -9.21
C LYS A 242 -7.89 2.30 -8.89
N PHE A 243 -6.87 1.70 -8.28
CA PHE A 243 -5.60 2.39 -8.02
C PHE A 243 -4.88 2.77 -9.33
N GLN A 244 -4.88 1.87 -10.32
CA GLN A 244 -4.28 2.14 -11.63
C GLN A 244 -5.01 3.22 -12.44
N TYR A 245 -6.31 3.45 -12.18
CA TYR A 245 -7.06 4.53 -12.81
C TYR A 245 -6.46 5.92 -12.50
N TYR A 246 -6.07 6.16 -11.24
CA TYR A 246 -5.46 7.43 -10.80
C TYR A 246 -4.01 7.62 -11.27
N GLN A 247 -3.42 6.62 -11.94
CA GLN A 247 -2.08 6.73 -12.53
C GLN A 247 -2.12 7.14 -14.01
N ARG A 248 -3.31 7.23 -14.60
CA ARG A 248 -3.42 7.60 -16.01
C ARG A 248 -3.22 9.10 -16.19
N ILE A 249 -2.54 9.47 -17.27
CA ILE A 249 -2.14 10.85 -17.58
C ILE A 249 -3.37 11.77 -17.75
N ASP A 250 -4.53 11.21 -18.12
CA ASP A 250 -5.79 11.93 -18.31
C ASP A 250 -6.55 12.20 -17.00
N VAL A 251 -6.17 11.57 -15.89
CA VAL A 251 -6.83 11.71 -14.59
C VAL A 251 -6.07 12.75 -13.76
N ASN A 252 -6.63 13.95 -13.68
CA ASN A 252 -6.10 15.02 -12.84
C ASN A 252 -6.63 14.87 -11.41
N GLY A 253 -5.93 14.10 -10.57
CA GLY A 253 -6.20 14.06 -9.14
C GLY A 253 -5.47 12.92 -8.42
N PRO A 254 -5.07 13.13 -7.15
CA PRO A 254 -4.50 12.06 -6.34
C PRO A 254 -5.56 11.01 -6.02
N VAL A 255 -5.09 9.82 -5.63
CA VAL A 255 -5.97 8.77 -5.13
C VAL A 255 -6.72 9.27 -3.88
N PRO A 256 -8.05 9.12 -3.82
CA PRO A 256 -8.82 9.50 -2.64
C PRO A 256 -8.38 8.78 -1.37
N SER A 257 -8.39 9.49 -0.24
CA SER A 257 -8.10 8.90 1.08
C SER A 257 -9.12 7.81 1.48
N GLY A 258 -10.36 7.93 0.99
CA GLY A 258 -11.41 6.93 1.18
C GLY A 258 -11.01 5.56 0.62
N LEU A 259 -10.46 5.51 -0.59
CA LEU A 259 -10.00 4.27 -1.22
C LEU A 259 -8.86 3.59 -0.43
N TYR A 260 -7.91 4.36 0.12
CA TYR A 260 -6.87 3.81 1.00
C TYR A 260 -7.46 3.24 2.30
N LYS A 261 -8.39 3.98 2.94
CA LYS A 261 -9.08 3.52 4.16
C LYS A 261 -9.89 2.24 3.91
N LEU A 262 -10.64 2.21 2.80
CA LEU A 262 -11.41 1.05 2.36
C LEU A 262 -10.50 -0.16 2.15
N THR A 263 -9.41 0.01 1.41
CA THR A 263 -8.46 -1.07 1.14
C THR A 263 -7.83 -1.59 2.43
N ALA A 264 -7.44 -0.70 3.35
CA ALA A 264 -6.91 -1.08 4.65
C ALA A 264 -7.93 -1.85 5.50
N LEU A 265 -9.20 -1.44 5.51
CA LEU A 265 -10.29 -2.18 6.18
C LEU A 265 -10.45 -3.60 5.61
N LEU A 266 -10.44 -3.75 4.28
CA LEU A 266 -10.59 -5.05 3.63
C LEU A 266 -9.43 -6.01 3.91
N VAL A 267 -8.21 -5.47 4.05
CA VAL A 267 -7.04 -6.25 4.44
C VAL A 267 -7.12 -6.63 5.93
N LYS A 268 -7.52 -5.69 6.80
CA LYS A 268 -7.70 -5.94 8.24
C LYS A 268 -8.71 -7.05 8.53
N GLU A 269 -9.82 -7.09 7.78
CA GLU A 269 -10.86 -8.12 7.89
C GLU A 269 -10.51 -9.43 7.15
N GLU A 270 -9.24 -9.60 6.71
CA GLU A 270 -8.76 -10.80 6.01
C GLU A 270 -9.56 -11.17 4.74
N PHE A 271 -10.17 -10.17 4.09
CA PHE A 271 -10.86 -10.35 2.83
C PHE A 271 -9.89 -10.32 1.63
N ILE A 272 -8.83 -9.53 1.74
CA ILE A 272 -7.79 -9.34 0.72
C ILE A 272 -6.42 -9.49 1.34
N ASP A 273 -5.53 -10.23 0.69
CA ASP A 273 -4.13 -10.31 1.13
C ASP A 273 -3.38 -9.02 0.81
N LEU A 274 -2.58 -8.53 1.77
CA LEU A 274 -1.75 -7.33 1.59
C LEU A 274 -0.85 -7.44 0.34
N ASP A 275 -0.21 -8.58 0.13
CA ASP A 275 0.69 -8.79 -1.02
C ASP A 275 -0.05 -8.76 -2.36
N SER A 276 -1.30 -9.23 -2.38
CA SER A 276 -2.14 -9.22 -3.57
C SER A 276 -2.46 -7.80 -4.03
N ILE A 277 -2.81 -6.90 -3.11
CA ILE A 277 -3.07 -5.50 -3.47
C ILE A 277 -1.77 -4.72 -3.73
N TYR A 278 -0.72 -4.97 -2.95
CA TYR A 278 0.57 -4.32 -3.08
C TYR A 278 1.18 -4.51 -4.48
N ALA A 279 0.98 -5.68 -5.09
CA ALA A 279 1.44 -5.98 -6.44
C ALA A 279 0.88 -5.02 -7.52
N HIS A 280 -0.25 -4.35 -7.26
CA HIS A 280 -0.87 -3.40 -8.18
C HIS A 280 -0.47 -1.94 -7.95
N LEU A 281 0.15 -1.62 -6.82
CA LEU A 281 0.48 -0.25 -6.42
C LEU A 281 1.74 0.26 -7.12
N LEU A 282 1.78 1.57 -7.30
CA LEU A 282 2.89 2.32 -7.88
C LEU A 282 3.26 3.52 -6.98
N PRO A 283 4.51 4.03 -7.07
CA PRO A 283 5.64 3.49 -7.83
C PRO A 283 6.13 2.14 -7.28
N ARG A 284 6.93 1.41 -8.07
CA ARG A 284 7.60 0.20 -7.58
C ARG A 284 8.66 0.59 -6.55
N ASP A 285 8.86 -0.28 -5.56
CA ASP A 285 9.77 -0.04 -4.43
C ASP A 285 11.17 0.36 -4.89
N ASP A 286 11.74 -0.37 -5.85
CA ASP A 286 13.08 -0.10 -6.38
C ASP A 286 13.22 1.33 -6.93
N GLU A 287 12.25 1.77 -7.74
CA GLU A 287 12.24 3.11 -8.34
C GLU A 287 12.08 4.20 -7.26
N ALA A 288 11.19 3.97 -6.30
CA ALA A 288 10.96 4.90 -5.19
C ALA A 288 12.22 5.03 -4.31
N PHE A 289 12.88 3.90 -4.01
CA PHE A 289 14.08 3.85 -3.18
C PHE A 289 15.26 4.55 -3.87
N GLU A 290 15.46 4.33 -5.17
CA GLU A 290 16.51 5.04 -5.91
C GLU A 290 16.31 6.56 -5.91
N HIS A 291 15.09 7.02 -6.18
CA HIS A 291 14.77 8.45 -6.16
C HIS A 291 15.05 9.07 -4.77
N TYR A 292 14.55 8.44 -3.71
CA TYR A 292 14.74 8.93 -2.36
C TYR A 292 16.22 8.87 -1.91
N ASN A 293 16.94 7.79 -2.23
CA ASN A 293 18.36 7.68 -1.88
C ASN A 293 19.19 8.79 -2.53
N ALA A 294 18.89 9.19 -3.76
CA ALA A 294 19.55 10.31 -4.42
C ALA A 294 19.28 11.65 -3.71
N VAL A 295 18.04 11.87 -3.24
CA VAL A 295 17.69 13.07 -2.46
C VAL A 295 18.37 13.05 -1.09
N SER A 296 18.28 11.93 -0.37
CA SER A 296 18.88 11.74 0.95
C SER A 296 20.41 11.92 0.93
N SER A 297 21.09 11.38 -0.08
CA SER A 297 22.54 11.56 -0.25
C SER A 297 22.94 13.03 -0.43
N LYS A 298 22.18 13.81 -1.22
CA LYS A 298 22.43 15.24 -1.38
C LYS A 298 22.28 15.98 -0.05
N ARG A 299 21.26 15.64 0.74
CA ARG A 299 21.03 16.24 2.07
C ARG A 299 22.12 15.87 3.07
N LEU A 300 22.63 14.63 3.04
CA LEU A 300 23.79 14.23 3.84
C LEU A 300 25.03 15.05 3.46
N ASP A 301 25.26 15.29 2.17
CA ASP A 301 26.38 16.13 1.71
C ASP A 301 26.24 17.59 2.14
N GLU A 302 25.02 18.15 2.08
CA GLU A 302 24.70 19.49 2.59
C GLU A 302 24.96 19.60 4.10
N ALA A 303 24.44 18.65 4.88
CA ALA A 303 24.66 18.57 6.33
C ALA A 303 26.17 18.48 6.65
N ASN A 304 26.92 17.66 5.89
CA ASN A 304 28.36 17.52 6.06
C ASN A 304 29.17 18.76 5.66
N LYS A 305 28.60 19.70 4.90
CA LYS A 305 29.24 20.98 4.55
C LYS A 305 29.02 22.05 5.63
N ILE A 306 28.06 21.87 6.53
CA ILE A 306 27.81 22.81 7.63
C ILE A 306 29.10 23.00 8.44
N GLY A 307 29.54 24.26 8.55
CA GLY A 307 30.75 24.65 9.27
C GLY A 307 32.08 24.26 8.63
N LYS A 308 32.09 23.73 7.40
CA LYS A 308 33.29 23.63 6.57
C LYS A 308 33.44 24.90 5.73
N ILE A 309 34.57 25.59 5.89
CA ILE A 309 34.86 26.79 5.09
C ILE A 309 35.28 26.34 3.69
N ASN A 310 34.59 26.83 2.66
CA ASN A 310 34.99 26.61 1.29
C ASN A 310 36.17 27.53 0.96
N LEU A 311 37.36 26.96 0.77
CA LEU A 311 38.59 27.72 0.47
C LEU A 311 38.53 28.49 -0.86
N ALA A 312 37.56 28.17 -1.72
CA ALA A 312 37.26 28.89 -2.96
C ALA A 312 36.29 30.08 -2.78
N ALA A 313 35.75 30.30 -1.58
CA ALA A 313 34.88 31.44 -1.30
C ALA A 313 35.65 32.75 -1.37
N THR A 314 35.07 33.74 -2.03
CA THR A 314 35.67 35.06 -2.23
C THR A 314 35.75 35.82 -0.90
N GLY A 315 36.80 36.64 -0.71
CA GLY A 315 37.04 37.37 0.55
C GLY A 315 35.89 38.28 1.03
N LYS A 316 34.91 38.59 0.17
CA LYS A 316 33.68 39.30 0.55
C LYS A 316 32.70 38.41 1.35
N ASP A 317 32.61 37.13 1.00
CA ASP A 317 31.75 36.14 1.67
C ASP A 317 32.31 35.74 3.04
N LEU A 318 33.63 35.87 3.23
CA LEU A 318 34.34 35.63 4.50
C LEU A 318 34.27 36.83 5.46
N MET A 319 34.04 38.05 4.95
CA MET A 319 34.09 39.29 5.72
C MET A 319 32.72 39.77 6.25
N ASP A 320 31.61 39.19 5.80
CA ASP A 320 30.27 39.55 6.31
C ASP A 320 29.92 38.85 7.65
N ASP A 321 30.57 37.73 7.99
CA ASP A 321 30.43 37.04 9.31
C ASP A 321 31.10 37.80 10.47
N ASP A 322 31.97 38.78 10.18
CA ASP A 322 32.78 39.50 11.18
C ASP A 322 32.29 40.93 11.50
N LYS A 323 31.12 41.36 10.99
CA LYS A 323 30.57 42.69 11.33
C LYS A 323 29.71 42.67 12.60
N GLN A 324 30.26 43.33 13.63
CA GLN A 324 29.59 44.00 14.76
C GLN A 324 28.89 43.13 15.83
N GLY A 325 29.61 42.84 16.92
CA GLY A 325 29.10 42.91 18.30
C GLY A 325 28.34 41.72 18.89
N ASP A 326 27.37 41.13 18.18
CA ASP A 326 26.46 40.13 18.78
C ASP A 326 26.71 38.73 18.22
N VAL A 327 26.72 37.71 19.09
CA VAL A 327 26.76 36.30 18.64
C VAL A 327 25.32 35.90 18.35
N THR A 328 24.92 35.95 17.09
CA THR A 328 23.62 35.42 16.67
C THR A 328 23.71 33.90 16.54
N ILE A 329 22.86 33.21 17.29
CA ILE A 329 22.69 31.76 17.21
C ILE A 329 21.27 31.51 16.78
N ASP A 330 21.12 30.71 15.75
CA ASP A 330 19.82 30.27 15.30
C ASP A 330 19.53 28.88 15.89
N LEU A 331 18.75 28.86 16.98
CA LEU A 331 18.33 27.62 17.62
C LEU A 331 17.32 26.83 16.77
N PHE A 332 16.78 27.43 15.72
CA PHE A 332 15.74 26.85 14.86
C PHE A 332 16.27 26.44 13.49
N ALA A 333 17.50 26.79 13.12
CA ALA A 333 18.09 26.47 11.81
C ALA A 333 17.90 25.00 11.38
N ALA A 334 18.10 24.05 12.29
CA ALA A 334 17.89 22.62 11.98
C ALA A 334 16.42 22.28 11.71
N LEU A 335 15.49 22.92 12.41
CA LEU A 335 14.05 22.74 12.27
C LEU A 335 13.53 23.41 11.00
N ASP A 336 14.08 24.57 10.65
CA ASP A 336 13.75 25.27 9.40
C ASP A 336 14.22 24.46 8.19
N MET A 337 15.46 23.94 8.21
CA MET A 337 15.98 23.03 7.19
C MET A 337 15.10 21.79 7.01
N GLU A 338 14.59 21.22 8.11
CA GLU A 338 13.67 20.09 8.04
C GLU A 338 12.32 20.50 7.45
N THR A 339 11.77 21.63 7.87
CA THR A 339 10.49 22.13 7.38
C THR A 339 10.54 22.33 5.86
N GLU A 340 11.63 22.90 5.35
CA GLU A 340 11.87 23.00 3.90
C GLU A 340 11.93 21.61 3.24
N ALA A 341 12.66 20.66 3.82
CA ALA A 341 12.75 19.30 3.28
C ALA A 341 11.41 18.55 3.27
N VAL A 342 10.55 18.78 4.28
CA VAL A 342 9.20 18.21 4.34
C VAL A 342 8.30 18.82 3.26
N VAL A 343 8.40 20.12 3.01
CA VAL A 343 7.64 20.81 1.97
C VAL A 343 8.04 20.32 0.58
N GLU A 344 9.33 20.12 0.30
CA GLU A 344 9.80 19.56 -0.97
C GLU A 344 9.25 18.16 -1.25
N ARG A 345 9.00 17.37 -0.20
CA ARG A 345 8.49 16.00 -0.28
C ARG A 345 6.98 15.89 -0.20
N SER A 346 6.24 17.00 -0.19
CA SER A 346 4.77 16.97 -0.01
C SER A 346 4.07 16.23 -1.16
N SER A 347 4.61 16.31 -2.37
CA SER A 347 4.08 15.65 -3.57
C SER A 347 4.32 14.14 -3.60
N GLU A 348 5.26 13.61 -2.80
CA GLU A 348 5.52 12.16 -2.72
C GLU A 348 4.31 11.42 -2.13
N LEU A 349 3.62 12.04 -1.16
CA LEU A 349 2.44 11.43 -0.55
C LEU A 349 1.24 11.37 -1.51
N GLU A 350 1.14 12.33 -2.43
CA GLU A 350 0.09 12.38 -3.44
C GLU A 350 0.35 11.41 -4.61
N SER A 351 1.62 11.21 -4.95
CA SER A 351 2.06 10.36 -6.07
C SER A 351 2.30 8.90 -5.69
N SER A 352 2.67 8.62 -4.45
CA SER A 352 2.98 7.27 -3.96
C SER A 352 1.79 6.57 -3.33
N GLN A 353 1.32 5.51 -3.99
CA GLN A 353 0.19 4.73 -3.49
C GLN A 353 0.55 3.82 -2.33
N THR A 354 1.82 3.41 -2.22
CA THR A 354 2.30 2.60 -1.08
C THR A 354 2.31 3.43 0.22
N LEU A 355 2.72 4.70 0.16
CA LEU A 355 2.62 5.65 1.28
C LEU A 355 1.17 6.02 1.61
N GLY A 356 0.32 6.16 0.59
CA GLY A 356 -1.11 6.35 0.76
C GLY A 356 -1.78 5.18 1.47
N LEU A 357 -1.45 3.94 1.08
CA LEU A 357 -1.98 2.73 1.73
C LEU A 357 -1.52 2.61 3.19
N LEU A 358 -0.26 2.93 3.47
CA LEU A 358 0.26 3.02 4.84
C LEU A 358 -0.56 4.02 5.68
N THR A 359 -0.87 5.18 5.11
CA THR A 359 -1.77 6.17 5.75
C THR A 359 -3.17 5.58 5.99
N GLY A 360 -3.69 4.79 5.05
CA GLY A 360 -4.93 4.03 5.20
C GLY A 360 -4.94 3.10 6.43
N PHE A 361 -3.89 2.28 6.61
CA PHE A 361 -3.78 1.40 7.78
C PHE A 361 -3.71 2.17 9.11
N LEU A 362 -2.97 3.29 9.12
CA LEU A 362 -2.90 4.17 10.28
C LEU A 362 -4.26 4.78 10.63
N LEU A 363 -5.12 5.09 9.65
CA LEU A 363 -6.47 5.61 9.87
C LEU A 363 -7.45 4.57 10.44
N VAL A 364 -7.23 3.29 10.13
CA VAL A 364 -8.09 2.16 10.54
C VAL A 364 -7.62 1.52 11.87
N ASP A 365 -6.58 2.08 12.48
CA ASP A 365 -5.93 1.59 13.70
C ASP A 365 -5.41 0.15 13.57
N ASP A 366 -4.89 -0.21 12.39
CA ASP A 366 -4.27 -1.51 12.15
C ASP A 366 -2.75 -1.42 12.18
N TRP A 367 -2.18 -1.62 13.37
CA TRP A 367 -0.74 -1.59 13.56
C TRP A 367 -0.02 -2.77 12.87
N PHE A 368 -0.63 -3.95 12.82
CA PHE A 368 0.06 -5.14 12.32
C PHE A 368 0.44 -4.99 10.84
N HIS A 369 -0.52 -4.61 10.00
CA HIS A 369 -0.25 -4.37 8.58
C HIS A 369 0.54 -3.09 8.34
N ALA A 370 0.32 -2.03 9.15
CA ALA A 370 1.14 -0.82 9.08
C ALA A 370 2.62 -1.11 9.38
N HIS A 371 2.93 -1.93 10.38
CA HIS A 371 4.30 -2.31 10.74
C HIS A 371 5.00 -3.06 9.61
N ILE A 372 4.31 -3.99 8.95
CA ILE A 372 4.84 -4.69 7.76
C ILE A 372 5.21 -3.68 6.67
N LEU A 373 4.35 -2.69 6.41
CA LEU A 373 4.65 -1.64 5.42
C LEU A 373 5.76 -0.69 5.88
N PHE A 374 5.85 -0.34 7.16
CA PHE A 374 6.97 0.44 7.69
C PHE A 374 8.30 -0.27 7.50
N ASP A 375 8.35 -1.59 7.71
CA ASP A 375 9.58 -2.37 7.51
C ASP A 375 9.97 -2.39 6.03
N ARG A 376 9.01 -2.68 5.13
CA ARG A 376 9.23 -2.69 3.67
C ARG A 376 9.64 -1.33 3.13
N LEU A 377 8.99 -0.26 3.59
CA LEU A 377 9.21 1.11 3.13
C LEU A 377 10.25 1.87 3.96
N SER A 378 10.94 1.20 4.89
CA SER A 378 11.95 1.81 5.76
C SER A 378 13.00 2.65 5.01
N PRO A 379 13.47 2.29 3.79
CA PRO A 379 14.41 3.12 3.04
C PRO A 379 13.85 4.50 2.66
N LEU A 380 12.54 4.67 2.51
CA LEU A 380 11.89 5.95 2.16
C LEU A 380 11.72 6.89 3.36
N ASN A 381 11.95 6.37 4.57
CA ASN A 381 11.66 7.06 5.82
C ASN A 381 10.23 7.66 5.85
N PRO A 382 9.17 6.81 5.88
CA PRO A 382 7.78 7.26 5.75
C PRO A 382 7.35 8.23 6.87
N VAL A 383 7.95 8.10 8.05
CA VAL A 383 7.64 8.91 9.24
C VAL A 383 8.06 10.38 9.05
N ALA A 384 8.96 10.68 8.12
CA ALA A 384 9.29 12.06 7.76
C ALA A 384 8.06 12.86 7.31
N HIS A 385 7.07 12.21 6.67
CA HIS A 385 5.83 12.85 6.27
C HIS A 385 4.91 13.12 7.47
N VAL A 386 4.49 14.38 7.63
CA VAL A 386 3.71 14.84 8.79
C VAL A 386 2.41 14.05 8.97
N GLN A 387 1.71 13.70 7.89
CA GLN A 387 0.45 12.95 7.97
C GLN A 387 0.65 11.53 8.55
N ILE A 388 1.67 10.81 8.09
CA ILE A 388 2.04 9.48 8.58
C ILE A 388 2.51 9.56 10.03
N CYS A 389 3.34 10.55 10.34
CA CYS A 389 3.83 10.82 11.70
C CYS A 389 2.67 11.05 12.69
N ASN A 390 1.71 11.91 12.33
CA ASN A 390 0.53 12.19 13.15
C ASN A 390 -0.38 10.95 13.31
N GLY A 391 -0.52 10.14 12.27
CA GLY A 391 -1.22 8.86 12.34
C GLY A 391 -0.58 7.92 13.37
N LEU A 392 0.75 7.85 13.39
CA LEU A 392 1.50 7.07 14.37
C LEU A 392 1.42 7.65 15.78
N PHE A 393 1.49 8.98 15.95
CA PHE A 393 1.27 9.65 17.24
C PHE A 393 -0.09 9.30 17.85
N ARG A 394 -1.15 9.29 17.04
CA ARG A 394 -2.49 8.91 17.50
C ARG A 394 -2.53 7.46 18.01
N LEU A 395 -1.84 6.53 17.36
CA LEU A 395 -1.75 5.13 17.80
C LEU A 395 -0.92 4.97 19.07
N ILE A 396 0.20 5.69 19.19
CA ILE A 396 1.02 5.71 20.40
C ILE A 396 0.20 6.28 21.56
N GLU A 397 -0.47 7.43 21.37
CA GLU A 397 -1.30 8.05 22.40
C GLU A 397 -2.42 7.12 22.85
N LYS A 398 -3.11 6.45 21.91
CA LYS A 398 -4.12 5.44 22.21
C LYS A 398 -3.53 4.28 23.03
N SER A 399 -2.36 3.79 22.66
CA SER A 399 -1.68 2.66 23.31
C SER A 399 -1.21 2.98 24.73
N ILE A 400 -0.79 4.21 25.00
CA ILE A 400 -0.32 4.63 26.33
C ILE A 400 -1.43 5.21 27.23
N SER A 401 -2.60 5.54 26.68
CA SER A 401 -3.68 6.28 27.37
C SER A 401 -4.03 5.70 28.74
N ALA A 402 -4.34 4.40 28.81
CA ALA A 402 -4.69 3.72 30.05
C ALA A 402 -3.56 3.73 31.09
N ALA A 403 -2.32 3.47 30.66
CA ALA A 403 -1.15 3.51 31.54
C ALA A 403 -0.88 4.93 32.05
N TYR A 404 -1.01 5.93 31.17
CA TYR A 404 -0.82 7.34 31.51
C TYR A 404 -1.86 7.83 32.53
N ASP A 405 -3.13 7.45 32.37
CA ASP A 405 -4.19 7.82 33.31
C ASP A 405 -3.96 7.21 34.71
N ASN A 406 -3.49 5.97 34.79
CA ASN A 406 -3.10 5.34 36.06
C ASN A 406 -1.94 6.09 36.76
N ILE A 407 -0.92 6.50 36.01
CA ILE A 407 0.23 7.26 36.53
C ILE A 407 -0.23 8.67 36.97
N ARG A 408 -1.11 9.30 36.21
CA ARG A 408 -1.65 10.62 36.55
C ARG A 408 -2.45 10.57 37.84
N GLN A 409 -3.29 9.56 38.03
CA GLN A 409 -4.10 9.39 39.24
C GLN A 409 -3.23 9.16 40.48
N THR A 410 -2.20 8.32 40.38
CA THR A 410 -1.25 8.08 41.49
C THR A 410 -0.46 9.35 41.86
N HIS A 411 -0.05 10.15 40.88
CA HIS A 411 0.58 11.45 41.14
C HIS A 411 -0.35 12.45 41.84
N LEU A 412 -1.62 12.52 41.44
CA LEU A 412 -2.63 13.40 42.05
C LEU A 412 -2.95 13.00 43.49
N GLN A 413 -3.04 11.70 43.78
CA GLN A 413 -3.28 11.19 45.13
C GLN A 413 -2.12 11.54 46.07
N ASN A 414 -0.87 11.43 45.60
CA ASN A 414 0.31 11.80 46.38
C ASN A 414 0.39 13.32 46.67
N PHE A 415 -0.12 14.17 45.76
CA PHE A 415 -0.23 15.61 45.99
C PHE A 415 -1.40 15.99 46.91
N GLY A 416 -2.54 15.31 46.82
CA GLY A 416 -3.71 15.56 47.67
C GLY A 416 -3.47 15.24 49.15
N SER A 417 -2.55 14.33 49.46
CA SER A 417 -2.15 14.02 50.84
C SER A 417 -1.22 15.05 51.50
N SER A 418 -0.69 16.04 50.76
CA SER A 418 0.29 17.01 51.29
C SER A 418 -0.26 18.42 51.57
N LEU A 419 -1.50 18.74 51.18
CA LEU A 419 -2.19 19.97 51.60
C LEU A 419 -3.28 19.63 52.62
N GLY A 420 -3.04 20.00 53.88
CA GLY A 420 -3.82 19.57 55.03
C GLY A 420 -5.32 19.84 54.97
N ALA A 421 -6.08 18.86 55.46
CA ALA A 421 -7.40 19.06 56.03
C ALA A 421 -7.50 18.25 57.33
N SER A 422 -7.21 18.91 58.45
CA SER A 422 -7.84 18.57 59.72
C SER A 422 -9.31 18.95 59.61
N ILE A 423 -10.21 17.97 59.58
CA ILE A 423 -11.53 17.99 60.22
C ILE A 423 -11.98 16.53 60.30
N ASP A 424 -12.22 16.09 61.54
CA ASP A 424 -12.68 14.77 61.92
C ASP A 424 -14.01 14.40 61.24
N TYR A 425 -14.01 13.29 60.51
CA TYR A 425 -15.19 12.42 60.39
C TYR A 425 -14.72 10.96 60.39
N MET A 426 -15.07 10.24 61.46
CA MET A 426 -14.99 8.78 61.52
C MET A 426 -15.84 8.18 60.40
N GLY A 427 -15.22 7.40 59.52
CA GLY A 427 -15.96 6.64 58.51
C GLY A 427 -15.09 6.03 57.41
N THR A 428 -14.57 4.83 57.67
CA THR A 428 -14.26 3.75 56.71
C THR A 428 -13.19 3.95 55.62
N SER A 429 -12.37 2.89 55.50
CA SER A 429 -11.34 2.59 54.49
C SER A 429 -10.04 3.39 54.58
N SER A 430 -9.07 2.80 55.28
CA SER A 430 -7.64 2.99 55.02
C SER A 430 -7.35 2.63 53.55
N SER A 431 -7.37 3.60 52.64
CA SER A 431 -6.89 3.41 51.28
C SER A 431 -5.36 3.33 51.30
N VAL A 432 -4.84 2.14 51.58
CA VAL A 432 -3.46 1.79 51.25
C VAL A 432 -3.33 1.99 49.75
N GLY A 433 -2.56 2.98 49.31
CA GLY A 433 -2.40 3.32 47.90
C GLY A 433 -1.84 2.13 47.13
N HIS A 434 -2.71 1.35 46.49
CA HIS A 434 -2.32 0.28 45.60
C HIS A 434 -1.83 0.92 44.30
N ARG A 435 -0.52 0.96 44.09
CA ARG A 435 0.05 1.25 42.77
C ARG A 435 -0.37 0.12 41.85
N THR A 436 -1.19 0.43 40.85
CA THR A 436 -1.61 -0.54 39.84
C THR A 436 -0.41 -0.96 39.01
N PHE A 437 -0.21 -2.28 38.85
CA PHE A 437 0.80 -2.82 37.95
C PHE A 437 0.59 -2.25 36.54
N ILE A 438 1.65 -1.70 35.96
CA ILE A 438 1.65 -1.14 34.60
C ILE A 438 2.39 -2.12 33.70
N ASP A 439 1.68 -2.66 32.72
CA ASP A 439 2.25 -3.43 31.63
C ASP A 439 2.02 -2.70 30.31
N LEU A 440 2.98 -2.79 29.40
CA LEU A 440 2.95 -2.08 28.11
C LEU A 440 3.01 -3.08 26.95
N PRO A 441 2.16 -2.91 25.92
CA PRO A 441 2.15 -3.78 24.76
C PRO A 441 3.49 -3.71 24.01
N LYS A 442 3.94 -4.84 23.45
CA LYS A 442 5.18 -4.89 22.66
C LYS A 442 5.10 -3.98 21.44
N GLU A 443 3.89 -3.80 20.91
CA GLU A 443 3.57 -2.97 19.76
C GLU A 443 3.92 -1.51 20.01
N LEU A 444 3.80 -1.01 21.25
CA LEU A 444 4.22 0.35 21.60
C LEU A 444 5.71 0.57 21.34
N PHE A 445 6.54 -0.40 21.72
CA PHE A 445 7.99 -0.29 21.53
C PHE A 445 8.38 -0.40 20.06
N GLN A 446 7.66 -1.21 19.28
CA GLN A 446 7.80 -1.22 17.82
C GLN A 446 7.42 0.15 17.23
N MET A 447 6.31 0.76 17.66
CA MET A 447 5.90 2.11 17.23
C MET A 447 6.95 3.16 17.59
N LEU A 448 7.56 3.09 18.78
CA LEU A 448 8.63 4.00 19.21
C LEU A 448 9.92 3.79 18.40
N ALA A 449 10.29 2.54 18.07
CA ALA A 449 11.43 2.27 17.20
C ALA A 449 11.18 2.78 15.78
N THR A 450 9.96 2.58 15.23
CA THR A 450 9.57 3.06 13.91
C THR A 450 9.54 4.58 13.84
N ILE A 451 9.05 5.27 14.87
CA ILE A 451 8.99 6.74 14.87
C ILE A 451 10.38 7.37 14.92
N GLY A 452 11.33 6.69 15.55
CA GLY A 452 12.71 7.11 15.67
C GLY A 452 12.80 8.55 16.21
N PRO A 453 13.60 9.43 15.57
CA PRO A 453 13.84 10.77 16.09
C PRO A 453 12.62 11.70 15.97
N TYR A 454 11.56 11.35 15.23
CA TYR A 454 10.47 12.29 14.90
C TYR A 454 9.51 12.63 16.04
N LEU A 455 9.61 11.98 17.20
CA LEU A 455 8.76 12.27 18.36
C LEU A 455 8.91 13.71 18.88
N TYR A 456 10.00 14.39 18.51
CA TYR A 456 10.22 15.81 18.81
C TYR A 456 9.07 16.73 18.33
N ARG A 457 8.34 16.34 17.27
CA ARG A 457 7.22 17.11 16.68
C ARG A 457 6.04 17.24 17.64
N ASP A 458 5.87 16.30 18.58
CA ASP A 458 4.88 16.38 19.64
C ASP A 458 5.56 16.25 21.02
N THR A 459 5.99 17.41 21.53
CA THR A 459 6.66 17.51 22.83
C THR A 459 5.77 17.08 24.00
N ILE A 460 4.43 17.14 23.85
CA ILE A 460 3.50 16.71 24.90
C ILE A 460 3.47 15.18 24.93
N LEU A 461 3.32 14.55 23.77
CA LEU A 461 3.35 13.09 23.66
C LEU A 461 4.70 12.53 24.14
N LEU A 462 5.82 13.17 23.78
CA LEU A 462 7.16 12.80 24.25
C LEU A 462 7.23 12.75 25.79
N GLN A 463 6.73 13.78 26.47
CA GLN A 463 6.68 13.81 27.94
C GLN A 463 5.76 12.73 28.51
N LYS A 464 4.59 12.49 27.90
CA LYS A 464 3.69 11.40 28.30
C LYS A 464 4.38 10.04 28.19
N VAL A 465 5.09 9.80 27.08
CA VAL A 465 5.87 8.57 26.87
C VAL A 465 6.95 8.42 27.94
N CYS A 466 7.73 9.47 28.25
CA CYS A 466 8.74 9.42 29.31
C CYS A 466 8.13 9.01 30.66
N ARG A 467 7.02 9.64 31.06
CA ARG A 467 6.30 9.31 32.30
C ARG A 467 5.80 7.87 32.32
N VAL A 468 5.26 7.40 31.19
CA VAL A 468 4.76 6.02 31.04
C VAL A 468 5.89 5.00 31.13
N LEU A 469 7.02 5.23 30.44
CA LEU A 469 8.20 4.36 30.52
C LEU A 469 8.80 4.34 31.93
N ARG A 470 8.84 5.49 32.61
CA ARG A 470 9.24 5.58 34.01
C ARG A 470 8.34 4.75 34.91
N GLY A 471 7.02 4.90 34.77
CA GLY A 471 6.03 4.14 35.54
C GLY A 471 6.13 2.63 35.28
N TYR A 472 6.29 2.23 34.01
CA TYR A 472 6.48 0.85 33.60
C TYR A 472 7.74 0.23 34.22
N TYR A 473 8.88 0.92 34.18
CA TYR A 473 10.12 0.41 34.75
C TYR A 473 10.10 0.34 36.28
N LEU A 474 9.53 1.36 36.94
CA LEU A 474 9.34 1.35 38.40
C LEU A 474 8.40 0.23 38.85
N SER A 475 7.30 0.02 38.12
CA SER A 475 6.37 -1.09 38.35
C SER A 475 7.10 -2.45 38.28
N ALA A 476 7.97 -2.64 37.27
CA ALA A 476 8.77 -3.86 37.15
C ALA A 476 9.81 -4.03 38.28
N LEU A 477 10.41 -2.94 38.79
CA LEU A 477 11.32 -2.97 39.93
C LEU A 477 10.58 -3.34 41.23
N GLU A 478 9.40 -2.77 41.46
CA GLU A 478 8.58 -3.05 42.64
C GLU A 478 8.14 -4.52 42.72
N LEU A 479 7.83 -5.16 41.58
CA LEU A 479 7.48 -6.58 41.53
C LEU A 479 8.60 -7.51 42.03
N VAL A 480 9.87 -7.15 41.75
CA VAL A 480 11.02 -7.92 42.25
C VAL A 480 11.25 -7.65 43.74
N GLY A 481 11.05 -6.41 44.20
CA GLY A 481 11.19 -6.03 45.61
C GLY A 481 10.09 -6.60 46.52
N GLY A 482 8.87 -6.73 46.03
CA GLY A 482 7.72 -7.30 46.77
C GLY A 482 7.76 -8.83 46.89
N SER A 483 8.55 -9.53 46.07
CA SER A 483 8.73 -10.99 46.18
C SER A 483 9.44 -11.43 47.48
N ASP A 484 10.21 -10.55 48.13
CA ASP A 484 11.00 -10.90 49.32
C ASP A 484 10.29 -10.54 50.65
N GLY A 485 9.10 -9.91 50.59
CA GLY A 485 8.34 -9.47 51.78
C GLY A 485 6.86 -9.85 51.69
N ALA A 486 6.48 -10.91 52.41
CA ALA A 486 5.12 -11.29 52.80
C ALA A 486 4.00 -11.06 51.77
N ALA A 487 3.58 -12.16 51.13
CA ALA A 487 2.35 -12.27 50.37
C ALA A 487 1.14 -11.71 51.13
N ASN A 488 0.71 -10.51 50.75
CA ASN A 488 -0.63 -9.95 51.00
C ASN A 488 -0.86 -8.81 50.01
N GLY A 489 -1.48 -9.13 48.89
CA GLY A 489 -1.91 -8.19 47.85
C GLY A 489 -2.02 -8.92 46.52
N GLU A 490 -3.24 -9.01 45.99
CA GLU A 490 -3.55 -9.62 44.69
C GLU A 490 -2.84 -8.87 43.55
N SER A 491 -1.58 -9.22 43.29
CA SER A 491 -0.88 -8.88 42.06
C SER A 491 -1.23 -9.95 41.02
N VAL A 492 -1.96 -9.55 39.98
CA VAL A 492 -2.46 -10.40 38.88
C VAL A 492 -1.32 -10.87 37.94
N PHE A 493 -0.05 -10.62 38.28
CA PHE A 493 1.09 -10.98 37.43
C PHE A 493 1.43 -12.47 37.52
N THR A 494 1.20 -13.22 36.44
CA THR A 494 1.40 -14.68 36.35
C THR A 494 2.80 -15.11 35.86
N GLY A 495 3.71 -14.16 35.61
CA GLY A 495 5.04 -14.42 35.04
C GLY A 495 6.18 -14.44 36.07
N ASN A 496 7.42 -14.59 35.61
CA ASN A 496 8.61 -14.47 36.47
C ASN A 496 9.02 -12.97 36.59
N PRO A 497 8.98 -12.37 37.80
CA PRO A 497 9.26 -10.94 37.98
C PRO A 497 10.65 -10.51 37.51
N ARG A 498 11.67 -11.37 37.68
CA ARG A 498 13.05 -11.06 37.25
C ARG A 498 13.20 -11.05 35.73
N LEU A 499 12.48 -11.93 35.03
CA LEU A 499 12.47 -11.94 33.57
C LEU A 499 11.76 -10.70 33.03
N HIS A 500 10.62 -10.34 33.63
CA HIS A 500 9.89 -9.13 33.25
C HIS A 500 10.71 -7.86 33.48
N LEU A 501 11.41 -7.74 34.62
CA LEU A 501 12.31 -6.61 34.86
C LEU A 501 13.42 -6.52 33.79
N ARG A 502 14.00 -7.65 33.39
CA ARG A 502 15.01 -7.69 32.32
C ARG A 502 14.44 -7.23 30.98
N GLU A 503 13.24 -7.69 30.65
CA GLU A 503 12.55 -7.29 29.41
C GLU A 503 12.16 -5.81 29.44
N ALA A 504 11.60 -5.33 30.55
CA ALA A 504 11.28 -3.93 30.75
C ALA A 504 12.51 -3.04 30.58
N ARG A 505 13.65 -3.45 31.15
CA ARG A 505 14.92 -2.74 30.98
C ARG A 505 15.33 -2.66 29.52
N LEU A 506 15.33 -3.78 28.80
CA LEU A 506 15.71 -3.81 27.38
C LEU A 506 14.80 -2.92 26.51
N ARG A 507 13.50 -2.98 26.73
CA ARG A 507 12.52 -2.18 26.00
C ARG A 507 12.65 -0.67 26.29
N VAL A 508 12.96 -0.30 27.54
CA VAL A 508 13.23 1.09 27.93
C VAL A 508 14.56 1.58 27.35
N GLU A 509 15.61 0.75 27.39
CA GLU A 509 16.90 1.02 26.75
C GLU A 509 16.72 1.29 25.23
N GLU A 510 15.95 0.45 24.55
CA GLU A 510 15.64 0.59 23.12
C GLU A 510 14.86 1.88 22.83
N ALA A 511 13.80 2.18 23.59
CA ALA A 511 13.02 3.41 23.43
C ALA A 511 13.86 4.69 23.66
N LEU A 512 14.79 4.66 24.63
CA LEU A 512 15.71 5.77 24.88
C LEU A 512 16.68 5.98 23.71
N GLY A 513 17.33 4.91 23.24
CA GLY A 513 18.35 4.99 22.20
C GLY A 513 17.81 5.26 20.81
N THR A 514 16.69 4.63 20.43
CA THR A 514 16.13 4.73 19.07
C THR A 514 15.25 5.96 18.87
N CYS A 515 14.61 6.46 19.94
CA CYS A 515 13.58 7.49 19.84
C CYS A 515 13.89 8.73 20.69
N LEU A 516 13.92 8.59 22.02
CA LEU A 516 13.89 9.76 22.92
C LEU A 516 15.16 10.63 22.85
N LEU A 517 16.34 10.02 22.90
CA LEU A 517 17.61 10.75 22.83
C LEU A 517 17.81 11.37 21.44
N PRO A 518 17.59 10.66 20.31
CA PRO A 518 17.62 11.28 18.98
C PRO A 518 16.61 12.42 18.81
N SER A 519 15.40 12.30 19.36
CA SER A 519 14.39 13.38 19.32
C SER A 519 14.83 14.65 20.02
N LEU A 520 15.56 14.53 21.13
CA LEU A 520 16.06 15.69 21.88
C LEU A 520 16.92 16.61 21.00
N GLN A 521 17.74 16.04 20.11
CA GLN A 521 18.65 16.78 19.22
C GLN A 521 17.95 17.73 18.23
N LEU A 522 16.69 17.42 17.91
CA LEU A 522 15.88 18.12 16.93
C LEU A 522 14.96 19.16 17.57
N MET A 523 14.87 19.16 18.89
CA MET A 523 14.11 20.16 19.61
C MET A 523 14.93 21.44 19.80
N PRO A 524 14.31 22.62 19.69
CA PRO A 524 14.92 23.82 20.24
C PRO A 524 15.08 23.65 21.76
N ALA A 525 16.00 24.42 22.37
CA ALA A 525 16.37 24.32 23.78
C ALA A 525 15.15 24.22 24.72
N ASN A 526 14.87 23.01 25.22
CA ASN A 526 13.75 22.71 26.09
C ASN A 526 14.20 21.86 27.29
N PRO A 527 14.66 22.49 28.38
CA PRO A 527 15.18 21.77 29.54
C PRO A 527 14.12 20.93 30.27
N ALA A 528 12.82 21.24 30.11
CA ALA A 528 11.75 20.46 30.71
C ALA A 528 11.66 19.05 30.10
N VAL A 529 11.85 18.94 28.78
CA VAL A 529 11.92 17.62 28.12
C VAL A 529 13.18 16.86 28.53
N GLY A 530 14.33 17.55 28.61
CA GLY A 530 15.57 16.95 29.12
C GLY A 530 15.41 16.37 30.53
N GLN A 531 14.66 17.07 31.41
CA GLN A 531 14.35 16.57 32.75
C GLN A 531 13.47 15.31 32.71
N GLU A 532 12.44 15.25 31.87
CA GLU A 532 11.57 14.07 31.77
C GLU A 532 12.34 12.85 31.22
N ILE A 533 13.25 13.05 30.27
CA ILE A 533 14.17 12.00 29.79
C ILE A 533 15.11 11.55 30.93
N TRP A 534 15.65 12.50 31.71
CA TRP A 534 16.50 12.19 32.85
C TRP A 534 15.79 11.35 33.92
N GLU A 535 14.52 11.62 34.19
CA GLU A 535 13.71 10.86 35.14
C GLU A 535 13.52 9.38 34.75
N VAL A 536 13.71 9.03 33.48
CA VAL A 536 13.78 7.64 33.01
C VAL A 536 15.22 7.13 33.07
N MET A 537 16.18 7.90 32.56
CA MET A 537 17.60 7.53 32.51
C MET A 537 18.17 7.23 33.89
N ASN A 538 17.83 8.04 34.90
CA ASN A 538 18.38 7.93 36.26
C ASN A 538 18.02 6.62 36.98
N LEU A 539 17.02 5.89 36.47
CA LEU A 539 16.62 4.57 36.99
C LEU A 539 17.53 3.46 36.47
N LEU A 540 18.26 3.70 35.38
CA LEU A 540 19.17 2.73 34.78
C LEU A 540 20.55 2.77 35.46
N PRO A 541 21.24 1.62 35.58
CA PRO A 541 22.64 1.57 36.00
C PRO A 541 23.53 2.44 35.10
N TYR A 542 24.58 3.05 35.66
CA TYR A 542 25.42 4.00 34.93
C TYR A 542 26.10 3.37 33.71
N GLU A 543 26.42 2.07 33.78
CA GLU A 543 27.03 1.32 32.70
C GLU A 543 26.12 1.28 31.47
N VAL A 544 24.80 1.16 31.71
CA VAL A 544 23.78 1.18 30.66
C VAL A 544 23.63 2.58 30.09
N ARG A 545 23.56 3.61 30.95
CA ARG A 545 23.49 5.02 30.51
C ARG A 545 24.66 5.41 29.62
N TYR A 546 25.88 5.04 30.02
CA TYR A 546 27.09 5.39 29.28
C TYR A 546 27.22 4.61 27.98
N ARG A 547 26.75 3.36 27.94
CA ARG A 547 26.61 2.62 26.68
C ARG A 547 25.65 3.34 25.72
N LEU A 548 24.49 3.77 26.21
CA LEU A 548 23.53 4.54 25.40
C LEU A 548 24.15 5.82 24.85
N TYR A 549 24.89 6.59 25.65
CA TYR A 549 25.59 7.79 25.16
C TYR A 549 26.64 7.49 24.08
N GLY A 550 27.34 6.36 24.18
CA GLY A 550 28.30 5.94 23.16
C GLY A 550 27.68 5.39 21.87
N GLU A 551 26.48 4.82 21.96
CA GLU A 551 25.71 4.35 20.80
C GLU A 551 25.03 5.52 20.07
N TRP A 552 24.48 6.48 20.83
CA TRP A 552 23.75 7.65 20.33
C TRP A 552 24.51 8.39 19.21
N GLU A 553 25.82 8.60 19.35
CA GLU A 553 26.61 9.37 18.38
C GLU A 553 26.86 8.63 17.04
N LYS A 554 26.83 7.30 17.03
CA LYS A 554 27.11 6.48 15.83
C LYS A 554 25.92 6.41 14.88
N ASP A 555 24.72 6.44 15.42
CA ASP A 555 23.48 6.29 14.65
C ASP A 555 23.05 7.60 13.96
N ASP A 556 23.53 8.75 14.47
CA ASP A 556 23.29 10.09 13.89
C ASP A 556 23.75 10.22 12.41
N GLU A 557 24.73 9.42 11.98
CA GLU A 557 25.32 9.55 10.64
C GLU A 557 24.39 9.11 9.51
N ARG A 558 23.31 8.39 9.83
CA ARG A 558 22.37 7.85 8.85
C ARG A 558 21.19 8.76 8.53
N ASN A 559 20.88 9.70 9.42
CA ASN A 559 19.73 10.60 9.26
C ASN A 559 20.22 12.02 8.90
N PRO A 560 19.92 12.55 7.70
CA PRO A 560 20.40 13.86 7.26
C PRO A 560 20.04 15.00 8.20
N MET A 561 18.84 14.96 8.78
CA MET A 561 18.32 16.00 9.66
C MET A 561 19.03 15.99 11.03
N VAL A 562 19.22 14.80 11.62
CA VAL A 562 19.95 14.66 12.89
C VAL A 562 21.41 15.08 12.70
N LEU A 563 22.04 14.68 11.59
CA LEU A 563 23.39 15.10 11.23
C LEU A 563 23.48 16.63 11.07
N ALA A 564 22.50 17.26 10.41
CA ALA A 564 22.46 18.71 10.25
C ALA A 564 22.37 19.42 11.60
N ALA A 565 21.45 18.99 12.48
CA ALA A 565 21.32 19.53 13.84
C ALA A 565 22.64 19.42 14.62
N ARG A 566 23.33 18.29 14.49
CA ARG A 566 24.63 18.05 15.11
C ARG A 566 25.71 19.02 14.62
N GLN A 567 25.84 19.19 13.31
CA GLN A 567 26.86 20.07 12.74
C GLN A 567 26.58 21.54 13.04
N THR A 568 25.31 21.95 13.04
CA THR A 568 24.89 23.30 13.45
C THR A 568 25.22 23.56 14.91
N ALA A 569 24.83 22.65 15.82
CA ALA A 569 25.17 22.77 17.24
C ALA A 569 26.68 22.86 17.48
N LYS A 570 27.47 22.08 16.75
CA LYS A 570 28.95 22.11 16.80
C LYS A 570 29.52 23.43 16.31
N LEU A 571 29.03 23.96 15.19
CA LEU A 571 29.42 25.26 14.63
C LEU A 571 29.14 26.38 15.64
N ASP A 572 27.92 26.45 16.15
CA ASP A 572 27.48 27.53 17.02
C ASP A 572 28.16 27.48 18.38
N THR A 573 28.41 26.27 18.91
CA THR A 573 29.25 26.08 20.10
C THR A 573 30.64 26.70 19.90
N ARG A 574 31.29 26.44 18.76
CA ARG A 574 32.60 27.04 18.46
C ARG A 574 32.52 28.56 18.33
N ARG A 575 31.45 29.10 17.72
CA ARG A 575 31.24 30.55 17.60
C ARG A 575 31.12 31.21 18.97
N ILE A 576 30.35 30.64 19.89
CA ILE A 576 30.26 31.15 21.27
C ILE A 576 31.62 31.08 21.96
N LEU A 577 32.27 29.90 21.93
CA LEU A 577 33.51 29.68 22.67
C LEU A 577 34.65 30.62 22.24
N LYS A 578 34.71 31.02 20.95
CA LYS A 578 35.68 32.03 20.47
C LYS A 578 35.56 33.39 21.16
N ARG A 579 34.39 33.71 21.72
CA ARG A 579 34.10 35.01 22.34
C ARG A 579 33.79 34.89 23.84
N LEU A 580 33.83 33.69 24.41
CA LEU A 580 33.47 33.46 25.80
C LEU A 580 34.56 34.01 26.73
N ALA A 581 34.21 35.04 27.49
CA ALA A 581 35.07 35.69 28.47
C ALA A 581 34.29 36.00 29.75
N LYS A 582 35.01 36.40 30.81
CA LYS A 582 34.40 36.75 32.10
C LYS A 582 33.37 37.89 31.99
N GLU A 583 33.58 38.82 31.06
CA GLU A 583 32.76 40.03 30.88
C GLU A 583 31.38 39.75 30.28
N ASN A 584 31.28 38.77 29.37
CA ASN A 584 30.05 38.41 28.66
C ASN A 584 29.49 37.02 29.06
N LEU A 585 30.05 36.43 30.11
CA LEU A 585 29.72 35.11 30.64
C LEU A 585 28.22 34.88 30.90
N LYS A 586 27.49 35.86 31.42
CA LYS A 586 26.06 35.67 31.72
C LYS A 586 25.22 35.43 30.47
N GLN A 587 25.48 36.18 29.40
CA GLN A 587 24.75 36.07 28.14
C GLN A 587 25.22 34.82 27.38
N LEU A 588 26.53 34.74 27.10
CA LEU A 588 27.09 33.63 26.32
C LEU A 588 27.01 32.28 27.06
N GLY A 589 27.15 32.27 28.39
CA GLY A 589 27.00 31.05 29.19
C GLY A 589 25.57 30.49 29.16
N ARG A 590 24.54 31.34 29.15
CA ARG A 590 23.16 30.89 28.94
C ARG A 590 22.94 30.37 27.51
N MET A 591 23.61 30.93 26.52
CA MET A 591 23.53 30.46 25.14
C MET A 591 24.20 29.08 25.00
N VAL A 592 25.35 28.86 25.64
CA VAL A 592 25.99 27.54 25.75
C VAL A 592 25.04 26.53 26.38
N ALA A 593 24.41 26.88 27.50
CA ALA A 593 23.47 26.00 28.16
C ALA A 593 22.26 25.66 27.29
N LYS A 594 21.67 26.65 26.60
CA LYS A 594 20.59 26.40 25.63
C LYS A 594 21.00 25.42 24.52
N LEU A 595 22.20 25.58 23.95
CA LEU A 595 22.70 24.61 22.98
C LEU A 595 22.87 23.22 23.61
N ALA A 596 23.39 23.15 24.83
CA ALA A 596 23.55 21.89 25.56
C ALA A 596 22.21 21.23 25.91
N HIS A 597 21.16 21.99 26.21
CA HIS A 597 19.82 21.44 26.44
C HIS A 597 19.23 20.76 25.20
N ALA A 598 19.57 21.24 24.00
CA ALA A 598 19.13 20.64 22.74
C ALA A 598 20.06 19.50 22.29
N ASN A 599 21.37 19.73 22.30
CA ASN A 599 22.37 18.82 21.74
C ASN A 599 23.51 18.55 22.75
N PRO A 600 23.23 17.93 23.91
CA PRO A 600 24.16 17.88 25.03
C PRO A 600 25.47 17.20 24.67
N MET A 601 25.39 16.03 24.04
CA MET A 601 26.54 15.21 23.67
C MET A 601 27.54 15.98 22.79
N THR A 602 27.06 16.56 21.69
CA THR A 602 27.89 17.29 20.73
C THR A 602 28.49 18.56 21.30
N VAL A 603 27.69 19.31 22.05
CA VAL A 603 28.09 20.60 22.65
C VAL A 603 29.14 20.37 23.72
N LEU A 604 28.88 19.48 24.68
CA LEU A 604 29.81 19.19 25.79
C LEU A 604 31.12 18.59 25.28
N ARG A 605 31.05 17.65 24.32
CA ARG A 605 32.25 17.13 23.64
C ARG A 605 33.07 18.25 23.02
N THR A 606 32.43 19.15 22.25
CA THR A 606 33.11 20.27 21.59
C THR A 606 33.77 21.21 22.61
N ILE A 607 33.09 21.49 23.72
CA ILE A 607 33.62 22.33 24.80
C ILE A 607 34.83 21.68 25.48
N VAL A 608 34.74 20.39 25.83
CA VAL A 608 35.86 19.67 26.46
C VAL A 608 37.09 19.63 25.54
N HIS A 609 36.91 19.42 24.23
CA HIS A 609 38.01 19.49 23.28
C HIS A 609 38.70 20.86 23.28
N GLN A 610 37.95 21.95 23.43
CA GLN A 610 38.54 23.29 23.49
C GLN A 610 39.21 23.58 24.82
N ILE A 611 38.71 23.03 25.93
CA ILE A 611 39.37 23.13 27.24
C ILE A 611 40.72 22.39 27.24
N GLU A 612 40.80 21.23 26.59
CA GLU A 612 42.06 20.49 26.46
C GLU A 612 43.15 21.31 25.75
N ALA A 613 42.76 22.18 24.81
CA ALA A 613 43.69 23.02 24.05
C ALA A 613 43.98 24.38 24.73
N TYR A 614 43.03 24.94 25.47
CA TYR A 614 43.11 26.32 25.98
C TYR A 614 42.70 26.42 27.45
N ARG A 615 43.70 26.47 28.33
CA ARG A 615 43.51 26.49 29.79
C ARG A 615 42.75 27.73 30.30
N ASP A 616 42.91 28.87 29.65
CA ASP A 616 42.27 30.14 30.10
C ASP A 616 40.74 30.11 29.97
N MET A 617 40.19 29.21 29.15
CA MET A 617 38.75 29.04 29.00
C MET A 617 38.11 28.22 30.14
N ILE A 618 38.88 27.59 31.02
CA ILE A 618 38.36 26.71 32.08
C ILE A 618 37.37 27.46 33.00
N MET A 619 37.77 28.59 33.58
CA MET A 619 36.93 29.29 34.55
C MET A 619 35.63 29.84 33.94
N PRO A 620 35.65 30.52 32.78
CA PRO A 620 34.42 30.93 32.10
C PRO A 620 33.50 29.75 31.77
N VAL A 621 34.04 28.60 31.32
CA VAL A 621 33.23 27.42 31.01
C VAL A 621 32.61 26.81 32.27
N VAL A 622 33.38 26.65 33.36
CA VAL A 622 32.88 26.13 34.63
C VAL A 622 31.74 27.00 35.17
N ASP A 623 31.86 28.32 35.05
CA ASP A 623 30.78 29.22 35.45
C ASP A 623 29.56 29.16 34.52
N ALA A 624 29.76 28.95 33.21
CA ALA A 624 28.66 28.74 32.27
C ALA A 624 27.92 27.43 32.55
N PHE A 625 28.61 26.40 33.05
CA PHE A 625 28.04 25.09 33.34
C PHE A 625 27.04 25.09 34.51
N LYS A 626 26.98 26.17 35.31
CA LYS A 626 25.95 26.35 36.35
C LYS A 626 24.52 26.36 35.83
N TYR A 627 24.34 26.57 34.52
CA TYR A 627 23.03 26.53 33.88
C TYR A 627 22.68 25.15 33.30
N LEU A 628 23.54 24.14 33.44
CA LEU A 628 23.28 22.80 32.91
C LEU A 628 22.30 22.01 33.78
N THR A 629 21.61 21.06 33.17
CA THR A 629 20.73 20.10 33.84
C THR A 629 21.49 18.87 34.32
N GLN A 630 20.85 18.02 35.13
CA GLN A 630 21.47 16.78 35.62
C GLN A 630 21.81 15.80 34.49
N LEU A 631 21.00 15.75 33.43
CA LEU A 631 21.27 14.95 32.23
C LEU A 631 22.59 15.37 31.58
N GLU A 632 22.79 16.68 31.41
CA GLU A 632 24.00 17.23 30.82
C GLU A 632 25.23 16.98 31.69
N TYR A 633 25.11 17.01 33.02
CA TYR A 633 26.21 16.66 33.92
C TYR A 633 26.59 15.17 33.82
N ASP A 634 25.64 14.25 33.74
CA ASP A 634 25.90 12.81 33.55
C ASP A 634 26.57 12.54 32.19
N ILE A 635 26.14 13.24 31.12
CA ILE A 635 26.77 13.19 29.80
C ILE A 635 28.17 13.80 29.83
N LEU A 636 28.37 14.91 30.54
CA LEU A 636 29.68 15.55 30.67
C LEU A 636 30.69 14.61 31.35
N GLU A 637 30.27 13.88 32.39
CA GLU A 637 31.09 12.87 33.04
C GLU A 637 31.51 11.76 32.07
N TYR A 638 30.55 11.24 31.29
CA TYR A 638 30.82 10.28 30.24
C TYR A 638 31.84 10.81 29.22
N VAL A 639 31.66 12.04 28.72
CA VAL A 639 32.57 12.68 27.76
C VAL A 639 33.98 12.81 28.35
N VAL A 640 34.14 13.22 29.60
CA VAL A 640 35.46 13.34 30.25
C VAL A 640 36.13 11.97 30.39
N ILE A 641 35.39 10.93 30.78
CA ILE A 641 35.90 9.55 30.88
C ILE A 641 36.34 9.05 29.50
N GLU A 642 35.52 9.27 28.47
CA GLU A 642 35.82 8.88 27.11
C GLU A 642 37.09 9.55 26.59
N ARG A 643 37.27 10.86 26.88
CA ARG A 643 38.54 11.54 26.60
C ARG A 643 39.67 10.82 27.33
N LEU A 644 39.61 10.68 28.66
CA LEU A 644 40.70 10.04 29.42
C LEU A 644 41.06 8.62 28.94
N ALA A 645 40.10 7.88 28.41
CA ALA A 645 40.27 6.54 27.86
C ALA A 645 40.76 6.51 26.40
N GLN A 646 40.74 7.64 25.69
CA GLN A 646 41.12 7.70 24.27
C GLN A 646 42.60 7.32 24.08
N GLY A 647 42.81 6.22 23.35
CA GLY A 647 44.15 5.73 22.99
C GLY A 647 44.90 6.64 22.02
N GLY A 648 46.22 6.48 21.95
CA GLY A 648 47.08 7.24 21.02
C GLY A 648 47.42 8.67 21.47
N ARG A 649 47.14 9.02 22.74
CA ARG A 649 47.51 10.32 23.32
C ARG A 649 48.54 10.14 24.42
N ASP A 650 49.73 10.69 24.21
CA ASP A 650 50.80 10.59 25.21
C ASP A 650 50.44 11.38 26.47
N LYS A 651 50.61 10.71 27.61
CA LYS A 651 50.34 11.27 28.95
C LYS A 651 51.50 12.10 29.48
N LEU A 652 52.68 11.89 28.93
CA LEU A 652 53.89 12.64 29.19
C LEU A 652 54.23 13.47 27.95
N LYS A 653 54.93 14.59 28.15
CA LYS A 653 55.55 15.32 27.06
C LYS A 653 56.76 14.53 26.53
N ASP A 654 57.32 14.98 25.40
CA ASP A 654 58.50 14.38 24.77
C ASP A 654 59.74 14.33 25.70
N ASP A 655 59.75 15.16 26.75
CA ASP A 655 60.77 15.19 27.79
C ASP A 655 60.68 14.02 28.80
N GLY A 656 59.60 13.22 28.76
CA GLY A 656 59.39 12.04 29.60
C GLY A 656 59.20 12.31 31.09
N LEU A 657 59.19 13.59 31.50
CA LEU A 657 59.12 14.00 32.90
C LEU A 657 57.86 14.81 33.20
N ASN A 658 57.43 15.66 32.28
CA ASN A 658 56.28 16.53 32.49
C ASN A 658 55.00 15.88 31.95
N LEU A 659 53.88 16.06 32.66
CA LEU A 659 52.57 15.67 32.16
C LEU A 659 52.22 16.47 30.91
N SER A 660 51.52 15.85 29.96
CA SER A 660 51.03 16.51 28.76
C SER A 660 50.03 17.64 29.09
N ASP A 661 50.06 18.71 28.29
CA ASP A 661 49.28 19.92 28.58
C ASP A 661 47.76 19.69 28.53
N TRP A 662 47.32 18.78 27.66
CA TRP A 662 45.91 18.38 27.58
C TRP A 662 45.44 17.69 28.87
N LEU A 663 46.28 16.81 29.44
CA LEU A 663 45.95 16.06 30.65
C LEU A 663 45.93 16.97 31.87
N GLN A 664 46.88 17.91 31.96
CA GLN A 664 46.89 18.92 33.02
C GLN A 664 45.66 19.84 32.94
N SER A 665 45.29 20.30 31.73
CA SER A 665 44.14 21.16 31.51
C SER A 665 42.83 20.45 31.87
N LEU A 666 42.66 19.20 31.42
CA LEU A 666 41.48 18.39 31.72
C LEU A 666 41.35 18.09 33.22
N ALA A 667 42.45 17.75 33.89
CA ALA A 667 42.46 17.53 35.35
C ALA A 667 42.12 18.82 36.12
N SER A 668 42.67 19.96 35.71
CA SER A 668 42.37 21.27 36.30
C SER A 668 40.91 21.63 36.12
N PHE A 669 40.35 21.41 34.93
CA PHE A 669 38.94 21.63 34.63
C PHE A 669 38.03 20.80 35.53
N TRP A 670 38.26 19.49 35.61
CA TRP A 670 37.46 18.59 36.41
C TRP A 670 37.52 18.93 37.91
N GLY A 671 38.72 19.29 38.41
CA GLY A 671 38.90 19.76 39.78
C GLY A 671 38.13 21.05 40.10
N HIS A 672 38.15 22.04 39.20
CA HIS A 672 37.36 23.27 39.37
C HIS A 672 35.86 23.01 39.30
N LEU A 673 35.40 22.15 38.39
CA LEU A 673 34.00 21.81 38.24
C LEU A 673 33.44 21.17 39.52
N PHE A 674 34.13 20.19 40.11
CA PHE A 674 33.69 19.54 41.34
C PHE A 674 33.65 20.47 42.55
N ASN A 675 34.61 21.40 42.64
CA ASN A 675 34.63 22.39 43.72
C ASN A 675 33.50 23.42 43.58
N SER A 676 33.14 23.77 42.34
CA SER A 676 32.00 24.66 42.04
C SER A 676 30.66 23.97 42.29
N ALA A 677 30.53 22.69 41.91
CA ALA A 677 29.29 21.91 42.06
C ALA A 677 28.95 21.53 43.51
N LYS A 678 29.93 21.52 44.43
CA LYS A 678 29.68 21.31 45.88
C LYS A 678 29.25 22.59 46.62
N ALA A 679 29.33 23.75 45.98
CA ALA A 679 29.06 25.06 46.59
C ALA A 679 27.69 25.66 46.22
N GLY A 680 26.95 25.01 45.32
CA GLY A 680 25.54 25.27 45.03
C GLY A 680 24.71 24.07 45.43
#